data_AF-A0A3D1IB56-F1
#
_entry.id   AF-A0A3D1IB56-F1
#
_cell.length_a   1.000
_cell.length_b   1.000
_cell.length_c   1.000
_cell.angle_alpha   90.00
_cell.angle_beta   90.00
_cell.angle_gamma   90.00
#
_symmetry.space_group_name_H-M   'P 1'
#
loop_
_entity.id
_entity.type
_entity.pdbx_description
1 polymer ?
#
loop_
_entity_poly.entity_id
_entity_poly.type
_entity_poly.pdbx_seq_one_letter_code
_entity_poly.pdbx_strand_id
1 'polypeptide(L)'
;MPRKKLDSDSPTQPQTPEPAPAEATAEDSGTEAPSLIEIIKEKVKRVRRRAKKTTDEPAQEAEPVHGEPQAGDAAAQQQASEPSSPEPSPEAPQPEPQPKPKRSRRRKQPEETPAEAAREHEPRPAEDRWDIAASVPELAALLEEGETFPQVLWRPHARRDTEPQKQEAPEPVEEPKQAPRRSRRSKRGDGVQKPITALDAIQPSPPAETHPAPRKAAARKGPAPEPPVVKPKKPEPLIPPRPAIPTPPEAPQIVTKDGNPMLVVGGRAVPPILFFGHASDERKARNVFEQVAMAGEAGLHLHSFLVEFDTDPAAVEDSVRMAGYLLKKAVEADPEARVLFRVVFVAPPGWQERYPNARYLLQNGKLAEPSVCDDAYWSMVKDCLGAFVRQVRLMPNADRVLGLHLDRGEWFNPDGAGYDDSNAARDLFRRWAQKRYLGDVVALRAAWFDGRVDFDNLEVPPYQPPSQQADKFVRANRKDRRWVDYHLFLSDATAARLADLAYAVKEASEGWFLVGVCYGYTFEWSHPDSGHLSLGKILRTREIDYISGPPSYKSREPGGSAPFPSPIDSFNLNGKLFISEEDYRTSLGEGLDPDEFNPVIRTPQALEAVHWRGAGSALCHSHGVCWMDLRGNGWLKTSSVWQRAQRLRDCLQIGMVAPVSEPDAAVFIDERALAYLVDAQAFQILVQNVREAVLRSGLSAGFYLLSDLAHRETFPESKLYIFVNAWDIRQELRSAIKQRLQRDDKVLFWLYAASLFESGRESLERAREVTGIALKPQPFSSKTGTTILHRRHPLCEAFGDREHIGRTLFEPSYCGIPEEAVVLGEYTQTGLPSFLMREFGKEGDRSTRWKSVFLGEPVVTPSLIRALGQLAGAHVWNFQDDVVHVRPPFLLVHCSGSGPRTVALPGKWSAFNLLSGEWVAEESTNLRFHGQDGSSHLFLVGPKLEIEHLLRTDFEQALAFPEIPPRDENTIESDAADFDVPIMKLDEWIEGASLDELAEEWMLRPKIVEEPEEEPEPVQQTPGSRRRRRRKSTAAESRPAVEDQPVETAEKPLLDPDDTLGLNVIFRRRE
;
A
#
# COMPACT_ATOMS: atom_id res chain seq x y z
N MET A 1 -68.23 -21.46 48.34
CA MET A 1 -69.67 -21.72 48.60
C MET A 1 -70.49 -21.35 47.35
N PRO A 2 -71.76 -21.79 47.19
CA PRO A 2 -72.35 -21.96 45.84
C PRO A 2 -73.68 -21.20 45.54
N ARG A 3 -74.12 -21.26 44.26
CA ARG A 3 -75.47 -20.89 43.70
C ARG A 3 -75.70 -19.37 43.48
N LYS A 4 -76.49 -18.88 42.50
CA LYS A 4 -77.17 -19.38 41.25
C LYS A 4 -77.43 -18.12 40.37
N LYS A 5 -77.22 -18.07 39.04
CA LYS A 5 -77.88 -18.70 37.86
C LYS A 5 -79.22 -18.09 37.43
N LEU A 6 -79.27 -17.55 36.20
CA LEU A 6 -80.29 -17.56 35.12
C LEU A 6 -79.58 -16.93 33.89
N ASP A 7 -79.45 -17.53 32.69
CA ASP A 7 -80.46 -17.99 31.69
C ASP A 7 -81.15 -16.79 30.99
N SER A 8 -81.37 -16.72 29.66
CA SER A 8 -81.31 -17.69 28.54
C SER A 8 -80.71 -17.01 27.25
N ASP A 9 -80.68 -17.52 26.00
CA ASP A 9 -81.42 -18.57 25.27
C ASP A 9 -80.64 -19.15 24.06
N SER A 10 -81.17 -20.21 23.41
CA SER A 10 -80.68 -20.75 22.12
C SER A 10 -81.75 -21.66 21.45
N PRO A 11 -81.97 -21.60 20.12
CA PRO A 11 -81.89 -22.84 19.32
C PRO A 11 -81.49 -22.74 17.83
N THR A 12 -80.67 -23.70 17.39
CA THR A 12 -80.77 -24.58 16.19
C THR A 12 -81.04 -24.06 14.75
N GLN A 13 -80.34 -24.69 13.79
CA GLN A 13 -80.35 -24.61 12.31
C GLN A 13 -81.68 -25.14 11.64
N PRO A 14 -81.90 -25.22 10.29
CA PRO A 14 -81.00 -24.94 9.13
C PRO A 14 -81.64 -24.28 7.84
N GLN A 15 -80.85 -24.23 6.74
CA GLN A 15 -81.21 -24.09 5.28
C GLN A 15 -81.37 -22.69 4.61
N THR A 16 -81.15 -22.68 3.28
CA THR A 16 -80.96 -21.58 2.28
C THR A 16 -82.19 -21.40 1.34
N PRO A 17 -82.25 -20.50 0.29
CA PRO A 17 -81.26 -19.55 -0.29
C PRO A 17 -81.74 -18.09 -0.62
N GLU A 18 -80.78 -17.21 -1.01
CA GLU A 18 -80.87 -16.00 -1.91
C GLU A 18 -81.92 -14.84 -1.69
N PRO A 19 -81.73 -13.61 -2.25
CA PRO A 19 -80.57 -12.97 -2.90
C PRO A 19 -80.18 -11.58 -2.27
N ALA A 20 -79.34 -10.79 -2.96
CA ALA A 20 -78.77 -9.47 -2.58
C ALA A 20 -79.66 -8.25 -2.99
N PRO A 21 -79.26 -6.93 -2.86
CA PRO A 21 -78.02 -6.32 -2.32
C PRO A 21 -78.19 -5.05 -1.42
N ALA A 22 -77.10 -4.58 -0.76
CA ALA A 22 -76.77 -3.17 -0.48
C ALA A 22 -75.34 -3.00 0.13
N GLU A 23 -74.70 -1.86 -0.13
CA GLU A 23 -73.25 -1.58 -0.14
C GLU A 23 -72.47 -1.38 1.20
N ALA A 24 -71.16 -1.67 1.11
CA ALA A 24 -69.98 -0.91 1.60
C ALA A 24 -69.60 -0.81 3.11
N THR A 25 -68.41 -1.35 3.41
CA THR A 25 -67.32 -0.60 4.10
C THR A 25 -65.94 -1.16 3.66
N ALA A 26 -64.84 -0.47 3.95
CA ALA A 26 -63.57 -0.60 3.21
C ALA A 26 -62.66 -1.79 3.59
N GLU A 27 -61.83 -2.20 2.62
CA GLU A 27 -60.86 -3.31 2.72
C GLU A 27 -59.44 -2.85 3.13
N ASP A 28 -58.63 -3.82 3.56
CA ASP A 28 -57.19 -3.70 3.83
C ASP A 28 -56.38 -3.77 2.52
N SER A 29 -55.22 -3.12 2.46
CA SER A 29 -54.38 -3.06 1.25
C SER A 29 -52.89 -3.20 1.55
N GLY A 30 -52.42 -4.44 1.57
CA GLY A 30 -50.99 -4.75 1.63
C GLY A 30 -50.28 -4.39 0.33
N THR A 31 -49.43 -3.36 0.36
CA THR A 31 -48.62 -2.95 -0.80
C THR A 31 -47.49 -3.93 -1.06
N GLU A 32 -47.50 -4.61 -2.21
CA GLU A 32 -46.34 -5.39 -2.65
C GLU A 32 -45.12 -4.49 -2.89
N ALA A 33 -43.93 -4.99 -2.54
CA ALA A 33 -42.69 -4.26 -2.79
C ALA A 33 -42.30 -4.36 -4.27
N PRO A 34 -41.90 -3.26 -4.94
CA PRO A 34 -41.61 -3.25 -6.36
C PRO A 34 -40.44 -4.17 -6.72
N SER A 35 -40.51 -4.77 -7.91
CA SER A 35 -39.50 -5.70 -8.41
C SER A 35 -38.16 -5.00 -8.67
N LEU A 36 -37.06 -5.78 -8.70
CA LEU A 36 -35.74 -5.29 -9.09
C LEU A 36 -35.79 -4.67 -10.51
N ILE A 37 -36.53 -5.32 -11.41
CA ILE A 37 -36.87 -4.81 -12.74
C ILE A 37 -37.54 -3.43 -12.70
N GLU A 38 -38.45 -3.15 -11.77
CA GLU A 38 -39.12 -1.85 -11.68
C GLU A 38 -38.22 -0.76 -11.12
N ILE A 39 -37.43 -1.06 -10.08
CA ILE A 39 -36.43 -0.13 -9.53
C ILE A 39 -35.40 0.25 -10.60
N ILE A 40 -34.87 -0.73 -11.34
CA ILE A 40 -33.93 -0.49 -12.46
C ILE A 40 -34.62 0.27 -13.60
N LYS A 41 -35.84 -0.13 -14.02
CA LYS A 41 -36.60 0.59 -15.06
C LYS A 41 -36.94 2.02 -14.64
N GLU A 42 -37.17 2.30 -13.37
CA GLU A 42 -37.41 3.67 -12.91
C GLU A 42 -36.11 4.49 -12.88
N LYS A 43 -34.99 3.95 -12.38
CA LYS A 43 -33.67 4.60 -12.46
C LYS A 43 -33.34 4.98 -13.91
N VAL A 44 -33.47 4.04 -14.86
CA VAL A 44 -33.26 4.29 -16.30
C VAL A 44 -34.25 5.31 -16.88
N LYS A 45 -35.55 5.24 -16.54
CA LYS A 45 -36.55 6.23 -16.97
C LYS A 45 -36.28 7.63 -16.42
N ARG A 46 -35.82 7.75 -15.17
CA ARG A 46 -35.44 9.03 -14.53
C ARG A 46 -34.20 9.64 -15.20
N VAL A 47 -33.16 8.84 -15.46
CA VAL A 47 -31.97 9.26 -16.21
C VAL A 47 -32.32 9.73 -17.62
N ARG A 48 -33.03 8.93 -18.43
CA ARG A 48 -33.47 9.34 -19.77
C ARG A 48 -34.36 10.59 -19.76
N ARG A 49 -35.23 10.76 -18.75
CA ARG A 49 -36.04 11.98 -18.58
C ARG A 49 -35.24 13.23 -18.19
N ARG A 50 -34.12 13.09 -17.48
CA ARG A 50 -33.20 14.21 -17.16
C ARG A 50 -32.35 14.61 -18.37
N ALA A 51 -31.80 13.63 -19.09
CA ALA A 51 -31.06 13.86 -20.33
C ALA A 51 -31.94 14.55 -21.39
N LYS A 52 -33.21 14.13 -21.55
CA LYS A 52 -34.14 14.76 -22.48
C LYS A 52 -34.72 16.11 -22.00
N LYS A 53 -34.26 16.65 -20.87
CA LYS A 53 -34.69 17.96 -20.34
C LYS A 53 -33.57 19.00 -20.33
N THR A 54 -32.41 18.67 -20.91
CA THR A 54 -31.23 19.54 -21.04
C THR A 54 -30.95 19.93 -22.50
N THR A 55 -31.85 19.60 -23.43
CA THR A 55 -31.67 19.76 -24.88
C THR A 55 -32.72 20.65 -25.56
N ASP A 56 -33.66 21.24 -24.82
CA ASP A 56 -34.79 22.00 -25.38
C ASP A 56 -34.62 23.53 -25.15
N GLU A 57 -33.97 24.23 -26.09
CA GLU A 57 -34.19 25.66 -26.35
C GLU A 57 -34.49 25.88 -27.85
N PRO A 58 -35.35 26.85 -28.22
CA PRO A 58 -35.93 26.92 -29.56
C PRO A 58 -35.13 27.78 -30.56
N ALA A 59 -34.87 27.23 -31.75
CA ALA A 59 -34.43 28.00 -32.91
C ALA A 59 -35.63 28.48 -33.75
N GLN A 60 -35.62 29.75 -34.18
CA GLN A 60 -36.63 30.32 -35.08
C GLN A 60 -36.19 30.30 -36.55
N GLU A 61 -37.16 30.54 -37.43
CA GLU A 61 -37.19 30.18 -38.86
C GLU A 61 -36.20 30.95 -39.76
N ALA A 62 -35.70 30.27 -40.82
CA ALA A 62 -35.31 30.88 -42.09
C ALA A 62 -35.28 29.83 -43.24
N GLU A 63 -36.35 29.78 -44.04
CA GLU A 63 -36.40 29.10 -45.35
C GLU A 63 -36.02 30.08 -46.51
N PRO A 64 -35.89 29.65 -47.79
CA PRO A 64 -35.13 28.52 -48.32
C PRO A 64 -34.35 28.94 -49.61
N VAL A 65 -33.80 28.00 -50.40
CA VAL A 65 -33.93 27.96 -51.89
C VAL A 65 -33.39 26.65 -52.50
N HIS A 66 -34.27 25.98 -53.26
CA HIS A 66 -34.16 24.94 -54.31
C HIS A 66 -32.91 24.03 -54.50
N GLY A 67 -33.16 22.72 -54.75
CA GLY A 67 -32.14 21.77 -55.24
C GLY A 67 -32.55 20.32 -55.60
N GLU A 68 -33.81 20.03 -55.93
CA GLU A 68 -34.27 18.69 -56.41
C GLU A 68 -33.95 18.45 -57.92
N PRO A 69 -34.05 17.23 -58.54
CA PRO A 69 -34.91 16.08 -58.14
C PRO A 69 -34.36 14.62 -58.36
N GLN A 70 -35.22 13.62 -58.03
CA GLN A 70 -35.34 12.24 -58.58
C GLN A 70 -34.25 11.16 -58.33
N ALA A 71 -34.50 9.84 -58.44
CA ALA A 71 -35.66 8.92 -58.19
C ALA A 71 -35.29 7.46 -58.61
N GLY A 72 -35.89 6.40 -58.04
CA GLY A 72 -35.68 5.01 -58.53
C GLY A 72 -36.20 3.83 -57.67
N ASP A 73 -37.43 3.38 -57.93
CA ASP A 73 -38.24 2.35 -57.24
C ASP A 73 -37.71 0.88 -57.08
N ALA A 74 -38.29 0.15 -56.09
CA ALA A 74 -39.10 -1.10 -56.27
C ALA A 74 -38.79 -2.41 -55.46
N ALA A 75 -39.86 -2.96 -54.85
CA ALA A 75 -40.30 -4.39 -54.83
C ALA A 75 -39.67 -5.51 -53.93
N ALA A 76 -40.10 -5.58 -52.65
CA ALA A 76 -40.97 -6.61 -52.00
C ALA A 76 -40.87 -8.16 -52.20
N GLN A 77 -41.43 -8.91 -51.21
CA GLN A 77 -41.89 -10.35 -51.16
C GLN A 77 -40.84 -11.46 -50.85
N GLN A 78 -41.13 -12.59 -50.15
CA GLN A 78 -42.16 -12.98 -49.14
C GLN A 78 -41.85 -14.38 -48.50
N GLN A 79 -42.40 -14.69 -47.30
CA GLN A 79 -42.67 -16.03 -46.70
C GLN A 79 -41.46 -16.97 -46.32
N ALA A 80 -41.59 -18.07 -45.52
CA ALA A 80 -42.37 -18.39 -44.30
C ALA A 80 -42.04 -19.83 -43.75
N SER A 81 -42.49 -20.15 -42.51
CA SER A 81 -42.76 -21.50 -41.90
C SER A 81 -41.70 -22.24 -41.03
N GLU A 82 -42.23 -23.02 -40.06
CA GLU A 82 -41.57 -23.80 -38.97
C GLU A 82 -42.06 -25.30 -39.02
N PRO A 83 -42.12 -26.12 -37.94
CA PRO A 83 -41.10 -26.62 -36.97
C PRO A 83 -41.08 -28.19 -36.85
N SER A 84 -40.23 -28.78 -35.97
CA SER A 84 -40.58 -29.82 -34.95
C SER A 84 -39.43 -30.79 -34.51
N SER A 85 -39.57 -31.40 -33.30
CA SER A 85 -38.63 -32.30 -32.57
C SER A 85 -39.06 -33.81 -32.67
N PRO A 86 -38.54 -34.86 -31.94
CA PRO A 86 -37.75 -34.94 -30.68
C PRO A 86 -36.61 -36.03 -30.61
N GLU A 87 -36.29 -36.55 -29.40
CA GLU A 87 -35.14 -37.39 -28.90
C GLU A 87 -35.32 -38.94 -29.06
N PRO A 88 -34.64 -39.92 -28.35
CA PRO A 88 -33.36 -39.98 -27.54
C PRO A 88 -32.44 -41.30 -27.64
N SER A 89 -31.17 -41.25 -27.14
CA SER A 89 -30.36 -42.30 -26.38
C SER A 89 -30.05 -43.76 -26.92
N PRO A 90 -29.20 -44.66 -26.29
CA PRO A 90 -27.94 -44.61 -25.45
C PRO A 90 -26.83 -45.72 -25.75
N GLU A 91 -25.88 -45.98 -24.79
CA GLU A 91 -24.99 -47.20 -24.52
C GLU A 91 -23.49 -47.37 -24.98
N ALA A 92 -22.72 -48.31 -24.35
CA ALA A 92 -21.24 -48.58 -24.38
C ALA A 92 -20.88 -50.04 -23.87
N PRO A 93 -19.73 -50.49 -23.26
CA PRO A 93 -18.30 -50.05 -23.09
C PRO A 93 -17.13 -51.15 -23.08
N GLN A 94 -15.83 -50.75 -23.07
CA GLN A 94 -14.56 -51.45 -22.60
C GLN A 94 -14.09 -52.82 -23.24
N PRO A 95 -12.89 -53.47 -22.96
CA PRO A 95 -11.65 -53.17 -22.16
C PRO A 95 -10.24 -53.44 -22.84
N GLU A 96 -9.15 -53.60 -22.04
CA GLU A 96 -7.65 -53.79 -22.22
C GLU A 96 -7.12 -55.11 -22.92
N PRO A 97 -5.77 -55.45 -23.12
CA PRO A 97 -4.52 -55.19 -22.32
C PRO A 97 -3.10 -55.06 -23.04
N GLN A 98 -1.96 -55.15 -22.30
CA GLN A 98 -0.51 -55.06 -22.74
C GLN A 98 0.25 -56.42 -22.92
N PRO A 99 1.50 -56.49 -23.48
CA PRO A 99 2.76 -56.52 -22.67
C PRO A 99 4.11 -56.04 -23.35
N LYS A 100 5.29 -56.23 -22.67
CA LYS A 100 6.71 -55.86 -23.05
C LYS A 100 7.60 -57.13 -23.31
N PRO A 101 8.97 -57.21 -23.19
CA PRO A 101 10.16 -56.31 -23.37
C PRO A 101 11.42 -56.96 -24.11
N LYS A 102 12.57 -56.25 -24.30
CA LYS A 102 14.03 -56.71 -24.21
C LYS A 102 15.05 -55.77 -24.98
N ARG A 103 16.40 -55.99 -25.00
CA ARG A 103 17.47 -55.62 -24.00
C ARG A 103 18.94 -55.73 -24.56
N SER A 104 19.87 -54.80 -24.21
CA SER A 104 21.38 -54.92 -24.18
C SER A 104 22.20 -54.91 -25.53
N ARG A 105 23.54 -54.72 -25.66
CA ARG A 105 24.68 -54.03 -24.92
C ARG A 105 26.03 -54.04 -25.75
N ARG A 106 27.03 -53.21 -25.37
CA ARG A 106 28.54 -53.28 -25.57
C ARG A 106 29.30 -52.60 -26.76
N ARG A 107 29.84 -51.38 -26.51
CA ARG A 107 31.27 -50.97 -26.30
C ARG A 107 32.46 -51.62 -27.07
N LYS A 108 33.30 -50.79 -27.74
CA LYS A 108 34.80 -50.81 -27.72
C LYS A 108 35.45 -49.52 -28.30
N GLN A 109 36.72 -49.24 -27.95
CA GLN A 109 37.64 -48.21 -28.53
C GLN A 109 38.87 -48.91 -29.15
N PRO A 110 39.78 -48.19 -29.83
CA PRO A 110 41.02 -47.70 -29.17
C PRO A 110 41.40 -46.24 -29.52
N GLU A 111 42.57 -45.78 -29.05
CA GLU A 111 43.13 -44.41 -29.13
C GLU A 111 44.20 -44.28 -30.23
N GLU A 112 44.44 -43.06 -30.72
CA GLU A 112 45.75 -42.35 -30.63
C GLU A 112 45.64 -40.90 -31.16
N THR A 113 46.54 -40.01 -30.74
CA THR A 113 46.53 -38.54 -30.99
C THR A 113 47.91 -38.08 -31.48
N PRO A 114 48.05 -36.95 -32.22
CA PRO A 114 48.40 -35.70 -31.53
C PRO A 114 47.99 -34.37 -32.23
N ALA A 115 48.33 -33.27 -31.53
CA ALA A 115 48.58 -31.90 -32.02
C ALA A 115 47.41 -30.94 -32.29
N GLU A 116 47.61 -29.72 -31.79
CA GLU A 116 46.70 -28.58 -31.65
C GLU A 116 46.31 -27.88 -32.97
N ALA A 117 45.08 -27.36 -33.04
CA ALA A 117 44.83 -25.92 -33.20
C ALA A 117 43.34 -25.56 -33.05
N ALA A 118 43.08 -24.31 -32.67
CA ALA A 118 41.80 -23.68 -32.35
C ALA A 118 40.56 -24.04 -33.21
N ARG A 119 39.39 -24.13 -32.55
CA ARG A 119 38.07 -23.83 -33.15
C ARG A 119 37.06 -23.35 -32.11
N GLU A 120 36.42 -22.24 -32.42
CA GLU A 120 35.17 -21.80 -31.81
C GLU A 120 34.01 -22.67 -32.34
N HIS A 121 32.94 -22.84 -31.55
CA HIS A 121 31.64 -23.27 -32.08
C HIS A 121 30.49 -22.90 -31.13
N GLU A 122 29.65 -21.96 -31.55
CA GLU A 122 28.27 -21.84 -31.05
C GLU A 122 27.41 -23.02 -31.55
N PRO A 123 26.41 -23.44 -30.76
CA PRO A 123 25.21 -24.07 -31.28
C PRO A 123 23.95 -23.26 -30.92
N ARG A 124 23.20 -22.81 -31.93
CA ARG A 124 21.82 -22.30 -31.77
C ARG A 124 20.80 -23.40 -32.10
N PRO A 125 19.75 -23.61 -31.29
CA PRO A 125 18.42 -23.95 -31.81
C PRO A 125 17.72 -22.65 -32.28
N ALA A 126 17.15 -22.52 -33.47
CA ALA A 126 16.15 -23.36 -34.15
C ALA A 126 14.73 -23.09 -33.62
N GLU A 127 14.07 -22.10 -34.22
CA GLU A 127 12.61 -21.87 -34.15
C GLU A 127 11.95 -22.56 -35.35
N ASP A 128 10.91 -23.36 -35.13
CA ASP A 128 10.00 -23.83 -36.19
C ASP A 128 8.67 -23.07 -36.09
N ARG A 129 8.34 -22.29 -37.13
CA ARG A 129 7.02 -21.69 -37.30
C ARG A 129 6.15 -22.58 -38.21
N TRP A 130 4.89 -22.75 -37.85
CA TRP A 130 3.86 -23.27 -38.76
C TRP A 130 2.78 -22.22 -39.01
N ASP A 131 2.83 -21.61 -40.20
CA ASP A 131 1.75 -20.75 -40.70
C ASP A 131 0.59 -21.60 -41.22
N ILE A 132 -0.64 -21.25 -40.84
CA ILE A 132 -1.87 -21.63 -41.56
C ILE A 132 -2.72 -20.37 -41.72
N ALA A 133 -2.91 -19.92 -42.96
CA ALA A 133 -3.73 -18.77 -43.30
C ALA A 133 -5.12 -19.21 -43.80
N ALA A 134 -6.17 -18.53 -43.34
CA ALA A 134 -7.52 -18.66 -43.89
C ALA A 134 -8.26 -17.31 -43.87
N SER A 135 -8.80 -16.96 -45.03
CA SER A 135 -9.57 -15.75 -45.38
C SER A 135 -10.61 -15.26 -44.36
N VAL A 136 -10.67 -13.93 -44.19
CA VAL A 136 -11.79 -13.21 -43.56
C VAL A 136 -12.65 -12.52 -44.65
N PRO A 137 -13.94 -12.82 -44.75
CA PRO A 137 -14.94 -11.95 -45.40
C PRO A 137 -15.53 -10.94 -44.40
N GLU A 138 -16.07 -9.83 -44.91
CA GLU A 138 -16.58 -8.72 -44.09
C GLU A 138 -17.88 -9.07 -43.33
N LEU A 139 -17.95 -8.67 -42.06
CA LEU A 139 -19.20 -8.59 -41.29
C LEU A 139 -19.27 -7.25 -40.52
N ALA A 140 -19.05 -6.15 -41.24
CA ALA A 140 -18.86 -4.81 -40.67
C ALA A 140 -20.10 -3.89 -40.76
N ALA A 141 -21.28 -4.43 -41.10
CA ALA A 141 -22.51 -3.66 -41.28
C ALA A 141 -23.76 -4.47 -40.89
N LEU A 142 -24.15 -4.42 -39.60
CA LEU A 142 -25.51 -4.69 -39.08
C LEU A 142 -25.56 -4.54 -37.54
N LEU A 143 -25.33 -3.33 -37.02
CA LEU A 143 -25.57 -2.96 -35.62
C LEU A 143 -26.09 -1.52 -35.52
N GLU A 144 -27.41 -1.37 -35.55
CA GLU A 144 -28.08 -0.09 -35.22
C GLU A 144 -28.35 0.01 -33.71
N GLU A 145 -28.05 1.19 -33.16
CA GLU A 145 -28.56 1.79 -31.91
C GLU A 145 -28.92 0.86 -30.72
N GLY A 146 -27.89 0.43 -29.97
CA GLY A 146 -28.02 -0.06 -28.59
C GLY A 146 -27.29 0.85 -27.60
N GLU A 147 -27.99 1.39 -26.59
CA GLU A 147 -27.40 2.27 -25.58
C GLU A 147 -26.29 1.57 -24.77
N THR A 148 -25.04 2.00 -24.94
CA THR A 148 -23.89 1.45 -24.20
C THR A 148 -23.77 2.04 -22.79
N PHE A 149 -23.88 1.19 -21.77
CA PHE A 149 -23.57 1.56 -20.38
C PHE A 149 -22.06 1.81 -20.19
N PRO A 150 -21.66 2.80 -19.36
CA PRO A 150 -20.25 3.00 -19.01
C PRO A 150 -19.78 1.89 -18.05
N GLN A 151 -18.99 0.94 -18.55
CA GLN A 151 -18.28 -0.02 -17.70
C GLN A 151 -17.01 0.61 -17.12
N VAL A 152 -16.87 0.59 -15.79
CA VAL A 152 -15.58 0.83 -15.13
C VAL A 152 -14.68 -0.37 -15.42
N LEU A 153 -13.75 -0.19 -16.35
CA LEU A 153 -12.80 -1.20 -16.82
C LEU A 153 -11.44 -1.01 -16.14
N TRP A 154 -11.13 -1.87 -15.18
CA TRP A 154 -9.77 -2.07 -14.69
C TRP A 154 -8.96 -2.68 -15.85
N ARG A 155 -7.85 -2.04 -16.26
CA ARG A 155 -7.02 -2.50 -17.40
C ARG A 155 -5.54 -2.31 -17.10
N PRO A 156 -4.76 -3.37 -16.89
CA PRO A 156 -3.31 -3.29 -16.87
C PRO A 156 -2.73 -3.22 -18.29
N HIS A 157 -1.47 -2.83 -18.38
CA HIS A 157 -0.78 -2.66 -19.66
C HIS A 157 -0.53 -3.99 -20.40
N ALA A 158 -1.18 -4.15 -21.56
CA ALA A 158 -0.69 -5.05 -22.59
C ALA A 158 0.68 -4.58 -23.09
N ARG A 159 1.65 -5.50 -23.17
CA ARG A 159 2.95 -5.24 -23.80
C ARG A 159 2.74 -4.97 -25.29
N ARG A 160 3.49 -4.01 -25.84
CA ARG A 160 3.59 -3.83 -27.30
C ARG A 160 4.78 -4.61 -27.81
N ASP A 161 4.52 -5.67 -28.55
CA ASP A 161 5.51 -6.22 -29.48
C ASP A 161 5.74 -5.20 -30.61
N THR A 162 6.99 -4.96 -30.97
CA THR A 162 7.38 -3.98 -31.99
C THR A 162 8.03 -4.66 -33.19
N GLU A 163 7.24 -4.94 -34.23
CA GLU A 163 7.78 -5.34 -35.54
C GLU A 163 8.42 -4.14 -36.28
N PRO A 164 9.46 -4.38 -37.10
CA PRO A 164 10.35 -3.31 -37.56
C PRO A 164 9.80 -2.55 -38.77
N GLN A 165 9.73 -1.22 -38.66
CA GLN A 165 9.59 -0.36 -39.83
C GLN A 165 10.89 -0.33 -40.65
N LYS A 166 10.74 -0.35 -41.98
CA LYS A 166 11.85 -0.38 -42.93
C LYS A 166 12.61 0.94 -42.95
N GLN A 167 13.93 0.85 -43.08
CA GLN A 167 14.79 2.01 -43.35
C GLN A 167 14.70 2.37 -44.84
N GLU A 168 14.39 3.63 -45.14
CA GLU A 168 14.80 4.26 -46.40
C GLU A 168 16.05 5.11 -46.15
N ALA A 169 16.98 5.12 -47.10
CA ALA A 169 18.31 5.71 -46.90
C ALA A 169 18.37 7.18 -47.32
N PRO A 170 19.05 8.06 -46.55
CA PRO A 170 19.33 9.43 -46.96
C PRO A 170 20.62 9.51 -47.81
N GLU A 171 20.57 10.26 -48.92
CA GLU A 171 21.77 10.78 -49.61
C GLU A 171 21.99 12.28 -49.33
N PRO A 172 23.23 12.82 -49.49
CA PRO A 172 23.68 13.98 -48.72
C PRO A 172 23.82 15.28 -49.52
N VAL A 173 23.60 16.45 -48.88
CA VAL A 173 23.99 17.77 -49.41
C VAL A 173 24.55 18.71 -48.31
N GLU A 174 25.85 18.98 -48.44
CA GLU A 174 26.68 20.19 -48.15
C GLU A 174 26.33 21.25 -47.07
N GLU A 175 27.40 21.75 -46.42
CA GLU A 175 27.42 23.07 -45.75
C GLU A 175 27.20 24.23 -46.76
N PRO A 176 26.82 25.43 -46.28
CA PRO A 176 27.74 26.54 -46.57
C PRO A 176 28.00 27.51 -45.40
N LYS A 177 29.09 28.27 -45.55
CA LYS A 177 29.67 29.16 -44.54
C LYS A 177 29.33 30.64 -44.77
N GLN A 178 29.27 31.38 -43.65
CA GLN A 178 29.59 32.81 -43.48
C GLN A 178 28.66 33.91 -44.02
N ALA A 179 28.69 35.01 -43.24
CA ALA A 179 28.06 36.32 -43.44
C ALA A 179 28.62 37.09 -44.68
N PRO A 180 27.99 38.20 -45.16
CA PRO A 180 27.97 39.44 -44.37
C PRO A 180 26.77 40.40 -44.53
N ARG A 181 26.77 41.42 -43.65
CA ARG A 181 25.85 42.58 -43.61
C ARG A 181 25.91 43.49 -44.85
N ARG A 182 24.76 44.05 -45.27
CA ARG A 182 24.49 45.50 -45.51
C ARG A 182 23.01 45.69 -45.95
N SER A 183 22.20 46.48 -45.24
CA SER A 183 21.95 47.94 -45.43
C SER A 183 21.20 48.29 -46.73
N ARG A 184 20.27 49.27 -46.83
CA ARG A 184 20.01 50.45 -45.98
C ARG A 184 18.74 51.21 -46.46
N ARG A 185 17.79 51.58 -45.59
CA ARG A 185 17.08 52.89 -45.61
C ARG A 185 16.19 53.12 -44.38
N SER A 186 15.72 54.35 -44.20
CA SER A 186 15.22 54.87 -42.91
C SER A 186 14.17 55.99 -43.07
N LYS A 187 13.20 56.03 -42.16
CA LYS A 187 12.61 57.23 -41.52
C LYS A 187 12.16 56.76 -40.12
N ARG A 188 12.81 57.12 -39.01
CA ARG A 188 13.16 58.43 -38.39
C ARG A 188 12.04 58.95 -37.49
N GLY A 189 12.36 58.99 -36.20
CA GLY A 189 11.60 59.58 -35.09
C GLY A 189 12.60 59.74 -33.95
N ASP A 190 13.11 60.96 -33.78
CA ASP A 190 14.24 61.28 -32.89
C ASP A 190 13.70 61.54 -31.45
N GLY A 191 14.44 61.28 -30.36
CA GLY A 191 15.76 60.66 -30.26
C GLY A 191 16.40 60.79 -28.86
N VAL A 192 17.73 60.68 -28.80
CA VAL A 192 18.61 60.97 -27.64
C VAL A 192 18.53 60.02 -26.43
N GLN A 193 19.11 58.83 -26.61
CA GLN A 193 19.85 58.14 -25.53
C GLN A 193 21.26 58.74 -25.42
N LYS A 194 21.95 58.52 -24.27
CA LYS A 194 23.24 57.79 -24.30
C LYS A 194 23.74 57.32 -22.91
N PRO A 195 24.16 56.05 -22.76
CA PRO A 195 24.92 55.54 -21.62
C PRO A 195 26.44 55.47 -21.93
N ILE A 196 27.26 55.21 -20.92
CA ILE A 196 28.66 54.75 -21.05
C ILE A 196 28.94 53.69 -19.97
N THR A 197 29.61 52.59 -20.35
CA THR A 197 30.14 51.54 -19.45
C THR A 197 31.65 51.72 -19.22
N ALA A 198 32.15 51.22 -18.08
CA ALA A 198 33.54 51.40 -17.67
C ALA A 198 34.53 50.44 -18.36
N LEU A 199 35.76 50.94 -18.60
CA LEU A 199 37.03 50.24 -18.35
C LEU A 199 38.20 51.24 -18.46
N ASP A 200 39.40 50.78 -18.11
CA ASP A 200 40.70 51.48 -18.10
C ASP A 200 40.88 52.63 -17.05
N ALA A 201 42.01 52.77 -16.34
CA ALA A 201 43.16 51.86 -16.18
C ALA A 201 44.08 52.26 -14.98
N ILE A 202 44.78 51.25 -14.42
CA ILE A 202 46.18 51.28 -13.91
C ILE A 202 46.54 52.08 -12.62
N GLN A 203 47.31 51.40 -11.74
CA GLN A 203 48.02 51.85 -10.51
C GLN A 203 49.38 52.58 -10.87
N PRO A 204 50.25 53.14 -9.97
CA PRO A 204 50.47 52.80 -8.55
C PRO A 204 50.99 53.85 -7.52
N SER A 205 50.58 53.67 -6.25
CA SER A 205 51.41 53.74 -5.02
C SER A 205 52.10 55.10 -4.62
N PRO A 206 53.02 55.22 -3.60
CA PRO A 206 52.78 56.11 -2.44
C PRO A 206 54.07 56.92 -2.06
N PRO A 207 54.44 57.21 -0.79
CA PRO A 207 53.70 57.58 0.44
C PRO A 207 54.14 58.97 1.01
N ALA A 208 53.43 59.51 2.02
CA ALA A 208 54.02 60.35 3.09
C ALA A 208 53.01 60.60 4.23
N GLU A 209 53.48 60.68 5.49
CA GLU A 209 52.68 61.06 6.66
C GLU A 209 53.00 62.50 7.12
N THR A 210 52.03 63.23 7.65
CA THR A 210 52.20 64.13 8.81
C THR A 210 50.85 64.67 9.34
N HIS A 211 50.73 64.80 10.66
CA HIS A 211 49.56 65.35 11.39
C HIS A 211 49.84 66.83 11.83
N PRO A 212 48.95 67.56 12.56
CA PRO A 212 47.57 67.27 13.01
C PRO A 212 46.54 68.44 12.85
N ALA A 213 45.31 68.17 13.36
CA ALA A 213 44.37 69.10 14.03
C ALA A 213 43.30 69.88 13.21
N PRO A 214 42.18 70.31 13.84
CA PRO A 214 41.61 69.95 15.15
C PRO A 214 40.21 69.29 15.09
N ARG A 215 39.77 68.67 16.19
CA ARG A 215 38.40 68.13 16.35
C ARG A 215 37.31 69.22 16.38
N LYS A 216 36.15 68.95 15.79
CA LYS A 216 34.85 69.54 16.17
C LYS A 216 33.78 68.45 16.32
N ALA A 217 32.73 68.73 17.09
CA ALA A 217 31.81 67.73 17.64
C ALA A 217 30.77 67.20 16.63
N ALA A 218 30.20 66.03 16.94
CA ALA A 218 29.27 65.31 16.06
C ALA A 218 27.83 65.85 16.15
N ALA A 219 27.16 65.90 14.98
CA ALA A 219 25.71 65.91 14.89
C ALA A 219 25.21 64.47 14.69
N ARG A 220 24.12 64.10 15.36
CA ARG A 220 23.52 62.76 15.25
C ARG A 220 22.92 62.55 13.85
N LYS A 221 23.35 61.52 13.14
CA LYS A 221 22.54 60.93 12.06
C LYS A 221 21.37 60.17 12.68
N GLY A 222 20.18 60.26 12.08
CA GLY A 222 19.09 59.34 12.40
C GLY A 222 19.41 57.91 11.95
N PRO A 223 18.72 56.89 12.49
CA PRO A 223 18.85 55.52 12.01
C PRO A 223 18.43 55.41 10.53
N ALA A 224 19.01 54.45 9.83
CA ALA A 224 18.47 54.01 8.54
C ALA A 224 17.08 53.38 8.76
N PRO A 225 16.18 53.38 7.76
CA PRO A 225 14.96 52.58 7.85
C PRO A 225 15.34 51.11 8.03
N GLU A 226 14.78 50.49 9.07
CA GLU A 226 14.94 49.06 9.31
C GLU A 226 14.37 48.26 8.12
N PRO A 227 14.93 47.08 7.79
CA PRO A 227 14.28 46.17 6.85
C PRO A 227 12.86 45.88 7.37
N PRO A 228 11.85 45.72 6.48
CA PRO A 228 10.48 45.53 6.92
C PRO A 228 10.39 44.26 7.77
N VAL A 229 10.18 44.44 9.08
CA VAL A 229 10.00 43.34 10.02
C VAL A 229 8.73 42.59 9.63
N VAL A 230 8.92 41.48 8.92
CA VAL A 230 7.89 40.47 8.70
C VAL A 230 7.53 39.93 10.07
N LYS A 231 6.51 40.52 10.69
CA LYS A 231 5.95 40.03 11.95
C LYS A 231 5.62 38.55 11.73
N PRO A 232 6.10 37.62 12.57
CA PRO A 232 5.78 36.22 12.41
C PRO A 232 4.26 36.08 12.34
N LYS A 233 3.75 35.53 11.24
CA LYS A 233 2.31 35.33 11.03
C LYS A 233 1.86 34.46 12.20
N LYS A 234 1.05 35.04 13.10
CA LYS A 234 0.59 34.33 14.30
C LYS A 234 0.03 32.98 13.85
N PRO A 235 0.49 31.84 14.41
CA PRO A 235 0.13 30.53 13.88
C PRO A 235 -1.39 30.45 13.75
N GLU A 236 -1.84 30.07 12.56
CA GLU A 236 -3.26 29.88 12.30
C GLU A 236 -3.76 28.84 13.31
N PRO A 237 -4.88 29.12 14.02
CA PRO A 237 -5.29 28.27 15.12
C PRO A 237 -5.50 26.86 14.59
N LEU A 238 -4.83 25.88 15.23
CA LEU A 238 -5.03 24.46 14.97
C LEU A 238 -6.54 24.21 14.90
N ILE A 239 -6.99 23.63 13.79
CA ILE A 239 -8.39 23.24 13.62
C ILE A 239 -8.68 22.32 14.82
N PRO A 240 -9.65 22.66 15.70
CA PRO A 240 -9.83 21.92 16.94
C PRO A 240 -10.10 20.45 16.58
N PRO A 241 -9.44 19.50 17.26
CA PRO A 241 -9.59 18.09 16.95
C PRO A 241 -11.07 17.72 16.99
N ARG A 242 -11.53 16.97 15.99
CA ARG A 242 -12.94 16.58 15.89
C ARG A 242 -13.35 15.82 17.16
N PRO A 243 -14.54 16.08 17.72
CA PRO A 243 -14.99 15.36 18.89
C PRO A 243 -15.04 13.87 18.57
N ALA A 244 -14.34 13.07 19.35
CA ALA A 244 -14.28 11.63 19.13
C ALA A 244 -15.68 11.02 19.27
N ILE A 245 -16.16 10.39 18.19
CA ILE A 245 -17.47 9.75 18.19
C ILE A 245 -17.36 8.47 19.06
N PRO A 246 -18.24 8.28 20.06
CA PRO A 246 -18.29 7.05 20.84
C PRO A 246 -18.97 5.95 20.02
N THR A 247 -18.45 4.73 20.09
CA THR A 247 -19.10 3.54 19.55
C THR A 247 -19.86 2.85 20.70
N PRO A 248 -21.18 2.59 20.56
CA PRO A 248 -21.95 1.89 21.59
C PRO A 248 -21.42 0.46 21.84
N PRO A 249 -21.49 -0.09 23.07
CA PRO A 249 -20.99 -1.44 23.37
C PRO A 249 -21.65 -2.53 22.51
N GLU A 250 -22.96 -2.42 22.29
CA GLU A 250 -23.75 -3.32 21.46
C GLU A 250 -23.50 -3.19 19.94
N ALA A 251 -22.76 -2.17 19.50
CA ALA A 251 -22.47 -1.96 18.08
C ALA A 251 -21.34 -2.88 17.56
N PRO A 252 -21.36 -3.26 16.27
CA PRO A 252 -20.28 -4.00 15.64
C PRO A 252 -18.99 -3.15 15.60
N GLN A 253 -17.88 -3.69 16.08
CA GLN A 253 -16.62 -2.96 16.22
C GLN A 253 -15.39 -3.86 16.15
N ILE A 254 -14.23 -3.27 15.80
CA ILE A 254 -12.94 -3.97 15.85
C ILE A 254 -12.31 -3.75 17.23
N VAL A 255 -12.14 -4.84 17.98
CA VAL A 255 -11.53 -4.86 19.30
C VAL A 255 -10.15 -5.51 19.19
N THR A 256 -9.11 -4.88 19.74
CA THR A 256 -7.80 -5.53 19.83
C THR A 256 -7.72 -6.29 21.16
N LYS A 257 -7.26 -7.55 21.12
CA LYS A 257 -6.99 -8.39 22.28
C LYS A 257 -5.71 -9.18 22.01
N ASP A 258 -4.76 -9.13 22.95
CA ASP A 258 -3.48 -9.85 22.86
C ASP A 258 -2.71 -9.60 21.53
N GLY A 259 -2.84 -8.38 20.98
CA GLY A 259 -2.27 -7.96 19.70
C GLY A 259 -3.09 -8.33 18.44
N ASN A 260 -4.13 -9.15 18.57
CA ASN A 260 -5.02 -9.55 17.47
C ASN A 260 -6.22 -8.59 17.33
N PRO A 261 -6.47 -7.98 16.14
CA PRO A 261 -7.72 -7.26 15.87
C PRO A 261 -8.85 -8.25 15.56
N MET A 262 -9.95 -8.17 16.30
CA MET A 262 -11.09 -9.07 16.22
C MET A 262 -12.36 -8.29 15.89
N LEU A 263 -13.16 -8.79 14.95
CA LEU A 263 -14.51 -8.29 14.71
C LEU A 263 -15.45 -8.78 15.82
N VAL A 264 -15.93 -7.87 16.67
CA VAL A 264 -16.93 -8.16 17.70
C VAL A 264 -18.31 -7.70 17.23
N VAL A 265 -19.29 -8.59 17.33
CA VAL A 265 -20.70 -8.34 16.98
C VAL A 265 -21.58 -8.90 18.10
N GLY A 266 -22.40 -8.05 18.73
CA GLY A 266 -23.33 -8.48 19.78
C GLY A 266 -22.67 -9.12 21.02
N GLY A 267 -21.48 -8.64 21.41
CA GLY A 267 -20.73 -9.18 22.56
C GLY A 267 -20.00 -10.50 22.30
N ARG A 268 -19.84 -10.92 21.04
CA ARG A 268 -19.05 -12.09 20.64
C ARG A 268 -18.07 -11.73 19.52
N ALA A 269 -16.84 -12.21 19.59
CA ALA A 269 -15.90 -12.11 18.48
C ALA A 269 -16.21 -13.17 17.41
N VAL A 270 -16.32 -12.75 16.16
CA VAL A 270 -16.66 -13.60 15.01
C VAL A 270 -15.49 -13.68 14.02
N PRO A 271 -15.16 -14.87 13.47
CA PRO A 271 -14.15 -15.00 12.42
C PRO A 271 -14.47 -14.11 11.20
N PRO A 272 -13.55 -13.22 10.78
CA PRO A 272 -13.79 -12.30 9.67
C PRO A 272 -13.63 -12.98 8.30
N ILE A 273 -14.52 -13.94 8.01
CA ILE A 273 -14.71 -14.54 6.68
C ILE A 273 -15.98 -13.95 6.07
N LEU A 274 -15.85 -13.29 4.92
CA LEU A 274 -16.95 -12.66 4.20
C LEU A 274 -17.18 -13.32 2.84
N PHE A 275 -18.43 -13.31 2.38
CA PHE A 275 -18.75 -13.44 0.96
C PHE A 275 -19.05 -12.06 0.36
N PHE A 276 -18.53 -11.77 -0.84
CA PHE A 276 -18.95 -10.61 -1.63
C PHE A 276 -19.62 -11.01 -2.94
N GLY A 277 -20.73 -10.36 -3.28
CA GLY A 277 -21.41 -10.55 -4.57
C GLY A 277 -22.03 -9.28 -5.15
N HIS A 278 -21.84 -9.05 -6.45
CA HIS A 278 -22.43 -7.91 -7.16
C HIS A 278 -23.72 -8.30 -7.91
N ALA A 279 -24.87 -8.09 -7.27
CA ALA A 279 -26.20 -8.39 -7.80
C ALA A 279 -26.74 -7.33 -8.82
N SER A 280 -25.99 -7.02 -9.88
CA SER A 280 -26.32 -5.93 -10.81
C SER A 280 -27.52 -6.17 -11.74
N ASP A 281 -28.02 -7.40 -11.83
CA ASP A 281 -29.18 -7.81 -12.65
C ASP A 281 -29.86 -9.06 -12.04
N GLU A 282 -31.03 -9.47 -12.52
CA GLU A 282 -31.78 -10.61 -11.95
C GLU A 282 -31.12 -11.99 -12.10
N ARG A 283 -30.23 -12.19 -13.09
CA ARG A 283 -29.44 -13.42 -13.19
C ARG A 283 -28.33 -13.42 -12.14
N LYS A 284 -27.61 -12.32 -12.01
CA LYS A 284 -26.58 -12.14 -10.99
C LYS A 284 -27.14 -12.16 -9.58
N ALA A 285 -28.28 -11.51 -9.34
CA ALA A 285 -28.97 -11.55 -8.06
C ALA A 285 -29.29 -13.00 -7.65
N ARG A 286 -29.79 -13.83 -8.57
CA ARG A 286 -29.99 -15.27 -8.30
C ARG A 286 -28.67 -15.96 -7.95
N ASN A 287 -27.61 -15.80 -8.75
CA ASN A 287 -26.30 -16.41 -8.46
C ASN A 287 -25.72 -15.94 -7.12
N VAL A 288 -25.82 -14.64 -6.79
CA VAL A 288 -25.34 -14.06 -5.52
C VAL A 288 -26.15 -14.60 -4.34
N PHE A 289 -27.48 -14.56 -4.36
CA PHE A 289 -28.28 -15.03 -3.21
C PHE A 289 -28.30 -16.56 -3.07
N GLU A 290 -28.06 -17.32 -4.14
CA GLU A 290 -27.81 -18.76 -4.05
C GLU A 290 -26.46 -19.05 -3.36
N GLN A 291 -25.43 -18.25 -3.62
CA GLN A 291 -24.14 -18.33 -2.90
C GLN A 291 -24.27 -17.86 -1.43
N VAL A 292 -25.09 -16.84 -1.14
CA VAL A 292 -25.45 -16.44 0.25
C VAL A 292 -26.11 -17.60 0.99
N ALA A 293 -27.06 -18.31 0.36
CA ALA A 293 -27.70 -19.47 0.96
C ALA A 293 -26.70 -20.60 1.24
N MET A 294 -25.82 -20.95 0.30
CA MET A 294 -24.76 -21.95 0.53
C MET A 294 -23.78 -21.55 1.64
N ALA A 295 -23.49 -20.26 1.79
CA ALA A 295 -22.67 -19.73 2.88
C ALA A 295 -23.39 -19.77 4.23
N GLY A 296 -24.68 -19.41 4.28
CA GLY A 296 -25.53 -19.51 5.46
C GLY A 296 -25.73 -20.95 5.94
N GLU A 297 -25.99 -21.89 5.03
CA GLU A 297 -26.02 -23.34 5.28
C GLU A 297 -24.68 -23.87 5.83
N ALA A 298 -23.57 -23.27 5.41
CA ALA A 298 -22.24 -23.58 5.93
C ALA A 298 -21.98 -22.95 7.32
N GLY A 299 -22.80 -22.02 7.78
CA GLY A 299 -22.58 -21.27 9.03
C GLY A 299 -21.58 -20.13 8.86
N LEU A 300 -21.68 -19.38 7.75
CA LEU A 300 -20.93 -18.16 7.46
C LEU A 300 -21.91 -17.05 7.08
N HIS A 301 -22.09 -16.10 8.00
CA HIS A 301 -23.18 -15.14 7.97
C HIS A 301 -22.75 -13.70 7.64
N LEU A 302 -21.47 -13.47 7.31
CA LEU A 302 -20.96 -12.14 6.97
C LEU A 302 -20.98 -11.96 5.45
N HIS A 303 -21.84 -11.08 4.95
CA HIS A 303 -22.05 -10.86 3.52
C HIS A 303 -21.82 -9.40 3.13
N SER A 304 -21.28 -9.15 1.95
CA SER A 304 -21.07 -7.81 1.42
C SER A 304 -21.64 -7.67 0.01
N PHE A 305 -22.34 -6.56 -0.22
CA PHE A 305 -23.00 -6.27 -1.49
C PHE A 305 -22.67 -4.86 -1.96
N LEU A 306 -22.47 -4.71 -3.27
CA LEU A 306 -22.22 -3.42 -3.91
C LEU A 306 -23.51 -2.60 -3.99
N VAL A 307 -23.43 -1.32 -3.60
CA VAL A 307 -24.48 -0.31 -3.81
C VAL A 307 -23.88 0.84 -4.62
N GLU A 308 -24.36 1.02 -5.85
CA GLU A 308 -24.09 2.23 -6.65
C GLU A 308 -24.73 3.43 -5.95
N PHE A 309 -23.91 4.39 -5.51
CA PHE A 309 -24.35 5.55 -4.76
C PHE A 309 -24.23 6.82 -5.61
N ASP A 310 -25.31 7.12 -6.34
CA ASP A 310 -25.47 8.36 -7.11
C ASP A 310 -25.52 9.55 -6.14
N THR A 311 -24.50 10.42 -6.19
CA THR A 311 -24.38 11.54 -5.26
C THR A 311 -25.23 12.74 -5.70
N ASP A 312 -26.54 12.52 -5.76
CA ASP A 312 -27.58 13.53 -5.89
C ASP A 312 -28.55 13.37 -4.69
N PRO A 313 -28.86 14.45 -3.93
CA PRO A 313 -29.88 14.40 -2.89
C PRO A 313 -31.22 13.79 -3.32
N ALA A 314 -31.58 13.86 -4.61
CA ALA A 314 -32.79 13.25 -5.15
C ALA A 314 -32.67 11.74 -5.49
N ALA A 315 -31.46 11.16 -5.46
CA ALA A 315 -31.18 9.74 -5.72
C ALA A 315 -30.84 8.93 -4.45
N VAL A 316 -30.69 9.60 -3.29
CA VAL A 316 -30.43 8.96 -1.99
C VAL A 316 -31.50 7.91 -1.67
N GLU A 317 -32.79 8.23 -1.84
CA GLU A 317 -33.88 7.29 -1.53
C GLU A 317 -33.85 6.04 -2.43
N ASP A 318 -33.51 6.20 -3.72
CA ASP A 318 -33.38 5.08 -4.65
C ASP A 318 -32.19 4.17 -4.27
N SER A 319 -31.12 4.75 -3.73
CA SER A 319 -29.95 4.03 -3.18
C SER A 319 -30.29 3.28 -1.89
N VAL A 320 -31.06 3.89 -0.98
CA VAL A 320 -31.59 3.24 0.24
C VAL A 320 -32.53 2.10 -0.12
N ARG A 321 -33.41 2.28 -1.12
CA ARG A 321 -34.32 1.23 -1.59
C ARG A 321 -33.57 0.02 -2.15
N MET A 322 -32.43 0.24 -2.82
CA MET A 322 -31.52 -0.83 -3.25
C MET A 322 -30.88 -1.54 -2.04
N ALA A 323 -30.32 -0.79 -1.08
CA ALA A 323 -29.75 -1.37 0.14
C ALA A 323 -30.77 -2.22 0.93
N GLY A 324 -32.02 -1.74 1.07
CA GLY A 324 -33.12 -2.46 1.70
C GLY A 324 -33.56 -3.71 0.93
N TYR A 325 -33.57 -3.67 -0.41
CA TYR A 325 -33.80 -4.86 -1.23
C TYR A 325 -32.72 -5.92 -1.03
N LEU A 326 -31.45 -5.53 -1.09
CA LEU A 326 -30.31 -6.43 -0.89
C LEU A 326 -30.31 -7.03 0.53
N LEU A 327 -30.60 -6.22 1.55
CA LEU A 327 -30.74 -6.66 2.95
C LEU A 327 -31.87 -7.67 3.12
N LYS A 328 -33.04 -7.39 2.55
CA LYS A 328 -34.19 -8.31 2.57
C LYS A 328 -33.84 -9.64 1.90
N LYS A 329 -33.19 -9.61 0.73
CA LYS A 329 -32.78 -10.83 0.01
C LYS A 329 -31.66 -11.61 0.68
N ALA A 330 -30.74 -10.93 1.37
CA ALA A 330 -29.76 -11.60 2.23
C ALA A 330 -30.43 -12.34 3.39
N VAL A 331 -31.38 -11.70 4.10
CA VAL A 331 -32.09 -12.33 5.23
C VAL A 331 -33.10 -13.40 4.80
N GLU A 332 -33.64 -13.33 3.57
CA GLU A 332 -34.44 -14.41 2.98
C GLU A 332 -33.60 -15.65 2.60
N ALA A 333 -32.31 -15.48 2.28
CA ALA A 333 -31.39 -16.57 1.91
C ALA A 333 -30.63 -17.14 3.12
N ASP A 334 -30.29 -16.29 4.09
CA ASP A 334 -29.59 -16.62 5.33
C ASP A 334 -30.25 -15.84 6.50
N PRO A 335 -31.10 -16.49 7.32
CA PRO A 335 -31.78 -15.84 8.44
C PRO A 335 -30.86 -15.24 9.51
N GLU A 336 -29.57 -15.61 9.56
CA GLU A 336 -28.57 -15.07 10.49
C GLU A 336 -27.65 -14.01 9.84
N ALA A 337 -27.84 -13.71 8.55
CA ALA A 337 -27.07 -12.75 7.77
C ALA A 337 -26.78 -11.43 8.51
N ARG A 338 -25.55 -10.97 8.34
CA ARG A 338 -25.00 -9.67 8.72
C ARG A 338 -24.34 -9.03 7.50
N VAL A 339 -24.70 -7.78 7.21
CA VAL A 339 -24.48 -7.17 5.89
C VAL A 339 -23.59 -5.94 5.96
N LEU A 340 -22.58 -5.90 5.09
CA LEU A 340 -21.65 -4.79 4.88
C LEU A 340 -21.84 -4.20 3.47
N PHE A 341 -22.33 -2.97 3.34
CA PHE A 341 -22.56 -2.38 2.01
C PHE A 341 -21.30 -1.73 1.43
N ARG A 342 -20.85 -2.16 0.26
CA ARG A 342 -19.79 -1.49 -0.50
C ARG A 342 -20.40 -0.36 -1.33
N VAL A 343 -20.36 0.84 -0.75
CA VAL A 343 -20.93 2.08 -1.29
C VAL A 343 -19.95 2.66 -2.30
N VAL A 344 -20.27 2.53 -3.58
CA VAL A 344 -19.46 3.05 -4.69
C VAL A 344 -19.98 4.42 -5.09
N PHE A 345 -19.21 5.47 -4.83
CA PHE A 345 -19.58 6.85 -5.17
C PHE A 345 -19.64 7.04 -6.70
N VAL A 346 -20.77 7.51 -7.21
CA VAL A 346 -20.99 7.85 -8.63
C VAL A 346 -21.42 9.31 -8.74
N ALA A 347 -20.70 10.10 -9.54
CA ALA A 347 -21.02 11.51 -9.72
C ALA A 347 -22.29 11.71 -10.59
N PRO A 348 -23.18 12.66 -10.23
CA PRO A 348 -24.46 12.82 -10.92
C PRO A 348 -24.30 13.45 -12.31
N PRO A 349 -25.15 13.11 -13.30
CA PRO A 349 -25.09 13.71 -14.63
C PRO A 349 -25.15 15.25 -14.58
N GLY A 350 -24.19 15.92 -15.24
CA GLY A 350 -24.10 17.39 -15.25
C GLY A 350 -23.27 18.00 -14.11
N TRP A 351 -22.63 17.18 -13.25
CA TRP A 351 -21.81 17.68 -12.13
C TRP A 351 -20.75 18.70 -12.58
N GLN A 352 -20.19 18.58 -13.78
CA GLN A 352 -19.11 19.43 -14.30
C GLN A 352 -19.52 20.90 -14.52
N GLU A 353 -20.82 21.19 -14.59
CA GLU A 353 -21.38 22.54 -14.67
C GLU A 353 -21.74 23.10 -13.30
N ARG A 354 -22.15 22.22 -12.37
CA ARG A 354 -22.47 22.58 -10.98
C ARG A 354 -21.23 22.76 -10.10
N TYR A 355 -20.15 22.03 -10.40
CA TYR A 355 -18.88 22.01 -9.67
C TYR A 355 -17.70 22.24 -10.64
N PRO A 356 -17.61 23.40 -11.32
CA PRO A 356 -16.60 23.65 -12.34
C PRO A 356 -15.16 23.68 -11.80
N ASN A 357 -14.99 23.86 -10.49
CA ASN A 357 -13.68 23.78 -9.82
C ASN A 357 -13.19 22.34 -9.62
N ALA A 358 -14.09 21.36 -9.59
CA ALA A 358 -13.79 19.93 -9.46
C ALA A 358 -13.40 19.26 -10.79
N ARG A 359 -13.48 19.99 -11.90
CA ARG A 359 -13.32 19.49 -13.27
C ARG A 359 -11.86 19.47 -13.70
N TYR A 360 -11.39 18.32 -14.16
CA TYR A 360 -10.13 18.13 -14.86
C TYR A 360 -10.27 17.08 -15.97
N LEU A 361 -9.24 16.89 -16.80
CA LEU A 361 -9.20 15.88 -17.86
C LEU A 361 -8.06 14.89 -17.61
N LEU A 362 -8.30 13.62 -17.95
CA LEU A 362 -7.24 12.61 -18.04
C LEU A 362 -6.37 12.86 -19.28
N GLN A 363 -5.17 12.29 -19.32
CA GLN A 363 -4.21 12.40 -20.44
C GLN A 363 -4.77 11.91 -21.79
N ASN A 364 -5.83 11.09 -21.77
CA ASN A 364 -6.55 10.63 -22.96
C ASN A 364 -7.67 11.59 -23.43
N GLY A 365 -7.78 12.78 -22.82
CA GLY A 365 -8.78 13.81 -23.13
C GLY A 365 -10.18 13.56 -22.54
N LYS A 366 -10.43 12.44 -21.86
CA LYS A 366 -11.71 12.19 -21.18
C LYS A 366 -11.84 13.04 -19.93
N LEU A 367 -13.08 13.43 -19.62
CA LEU A 367 -13.46 13.96 -18.32
C LEU A 367 -13.15 12.92 -17.23
N ALA A 368 -12.42 13.34 -16.20
CA ALA A 368 -12.16 12.52 -15.01
C ALA A 368 -13.33 12.61 -14.01
N GLU A 369 -13.45 11.65 -13.09
CA GLU A 369 -14.36 11.77 -11.94
C GLU A 369 -14.02 13.01 -11.08
N PRO A 370 -15.00 13.63 -10.38
CA PRO A 370 -14.78 14.88 -9.65
C PRO A 370 -13.57 14.85 -8.72
N SER A 371 -12.80 15.95 -8.74
CA SER A 371 -11.63 16.17 -7.87
C SER A 371 -11.89 15.77 -6.42
N VAL A 372 -10.96 15.04 -5.81
CA VAL A 372 -10.99 14.75 -4.36
C VAL A 372 -10.86 16.03 -3.52
N CYS A 373 -10.33 17.09 -4.12
CA CYS A 373 -10.00 18.36 -3.48
C CYS A 373 -11.17 19.36 -3.46
N ASP A 374 -12.27 19.13 -4.21
CA ASP A 374 -13.38 20.09 -4.28
C ASP A 374 -14.32 19.99 -3.06
N ASP A 375 -14.08 20.87 -2.09
CA ASP A 375 -14.82 20.92 -0.83
C ASP A 375 -16.34 21.17 -1.03
N ALA A 376 -16.77 21.77 -2.14
CA ALA A 376 -18.18 22.06 -2.42
C ALA A 376 -18.94 20.83 -2.94
N TYR A 377 -18.34 20.04 -3.83
CA TYR A 377 -18.85 18.74 -4.25
C TYR A 377 -18.88 17.79 -3.05
N TRP A 378 -17.77 17.64 -2.34
CA TRP A 378 -17.68 16.67 -1.24
C TRP A 378 -18.51 17.03 0.00
N SER A 379 -18.84 18.31 0.24
CA SER A 379 -19.86 18.67 1.23
C SER A 379 -21.24 18.08 0.85
N MET A 380 -21.65 18.22 -0.41
CA MET A 380 -22.90 17.65 -0.90
C MET A 380 -22.88 16.11 -0.86
N VAL A 381 -21.75 15.46 -1.20
CA VAL A 381 -21.59 14.00 -1.05
C VAL A 381 -21.76 13.58 0.41
N LYS A 382 -21.18 14.31 1.37
CA LYS A 382 -21.35 14.05 2.82
C LYS A 382 -22.80 14.22 3.27
N ASP A 383 -23.51 15.24 2.79
CA ASP A 383 -24.92 15.44 3.13
C ASP A 383 -25.79 14.28 2.63
N CYS A 384 -25.53 13.81 1.39
CA CYS A 384 -26.17 12.63 0.81
C CYS A 384 -25.84 11.36 1.60
N LEU A 385 -24.56 11.12 1.92
CA LEU A 385 -24.08 9.95 2.64
C LEU A 385 -24.66 9.89 4.05
N GLY A 386 -24.71 11.03 4.76
CA GLY A 386 -25.34 11.11 6.06
C GLY A 386 -26.86 10.87 6.01
N ALA A 387 -27.53 11.33 4.95
CA ALA A 387 -28.95 11.03 4.73
C ALA A 387 -29.18 9.54 4.43
N PHE A 388 -28.35 8.92 3.60
CA PHE A 388 -28.34 7.49 3.33
C PHE A 388 -28.16 6.67 4.61
N VAL A 389 -27.11 6.96 5.40
CA VAL A 389 -26.82 6.25 6.67
C VAL A 389 -28.00 6.35 7.64
N ARG A 390 -28.56 7.54 7.85
CA ARG A 390 -29.72 7.73 8.74
C ARG A 390 -30.96 6.96 8.26
N GLN A 391 -31.18 6.84 6.95
CA GLN A 391 -32.31 6.05 6.43
C GLN A 391 -32.04 4.54 6.49
N VAL A 392 -30.81 4.08 6.20
CA VAL A 392 -30.41 2.66 6.34
C VAL A 392 -30.58 2.18 7.79
N ARG A 393 -30.26 3.03 8.78
CA ARG A 393 -30.49 2.80 10.22
C ARG A 393 -31.97 2.65 10.61
N LEU A 394 -32.91 3.06 9.76
CA LEU A 394 -34.37 3.00 9.99
C LEU A 394 -35.08 1.91 9.16
N MET A 395 -34.34 1.12 8.36
CA MET A 395 -34.93 0.04 7.56
C MET A 395 -35.33 -1.17 8.42
N PRO A 396 -36.28 -2.00 7.96
CA PRO A 396 -36.46 -3.34 8.49
C PRO A 396 -35.14 -4.12 8.46
N ASN A 397 -34.84 -4.88 9.52
CA ASN A 397 -33.61 -5.63 9.71
C ASN A 397 -32.32 -4.77 9.79
N ALA A 398 -32.41 -3.47 10.11
CA ALA A 398 -31.23 -2.59 10.25
C ALA A 398 -30.23 -3.04 11.34
N ASP A 399 -30.66 -3.86 12.31
CA ASP A 399 -29.80 -4.57 13.28
C ASP A 399 -28.80 -5.53 12.63
N ARG A 400 -29.05 -5.93 11.38
CA ARG A 400 -28.16 -6.79 10.60
C ARG A 400 -27.11 -6.02 9.81
N VAL A 401 -27.20 -4.69 9.70
CA VAL A 401 -26.23 -3.89 8.96
C VAL A 401 -25.01 -3.61 9.83
N LEU A 402 -23.87 -4.20 9.45
CA LEU A 402 -22.59 -4.03 10.14
C LEU A 402 -21.99 -2.64 9.89
N GLY A 403 -22.23 -2.08 8.71
CA GLY A 403 -21.70 -0.79 8.30
C GLY A 403 -21.41 -0.73 6.80
N LEU A 404 -20.45 0.11 6.42
CA LEU A 404 -20.13 0.41 5.03
C LEU A 404 -18.66 0.12 4.70
N HIS A 405 -18.39 -0.25 3.45
CA HIS A 405 -17.12 0.00 2.78
C HIS A 405 -17.32 1.23 1.87
N LEU A 406 -16.40 2.20 1.91
CA LEU A 406 -16.45 3.42 1.11
C LEU A 406 -15.50 3.32 -0.09
N ASP A 407 -16.05 3.31 -1.31
CA ASP A 407 -15.30 3.02 -2.55
C ASP A 407 -15.51 4.10 -3.63
N ARG A 408 -14.43 4.44 -4.34
CA ARG A 408 -14.42 5.29 -5.55
C ARG A 408 -13.39 4.73 -6.56
N GLY A 409 -13.50 3.43 -6.86
CA GLY A 409 -12.56 2.72 -7.72
C GLY A 409 -11.24 2.44 -7.01
N GLU A 410 -11.30 1.87 -5.81
CA GLU A 410 -10.17 1.61 -4.90
C GLU A 410 -9.35 2.86 -4.50
N TRP A 411 -9.84 4.06 -4.82
CA TRP A 411 -9.29 5.40 -4.52
C TRP A 411 -7.96 5.79 -5.19
N PHE A 412 -7.46 5.01 -6.17
CA PHE A 412 -6.22 5.31 -6.88
C PHE A 412 -6.43 6.12 -8.17
N ASN A 413 -5.42 6.91 -8.55
CA ASN A 413 -5.24 7.40 -9.91
C ASN A 413 -4.58 6.31 -10.76
N PRO A 414 -5.14 5.86 -11.90
CA PRO A 414 -4.51 4.82 -12.72
C PRO A 414 -3.19 5.26 -13.37
N ASP A 415 -2.23 4.35 -13.47
CA ASP A 415 -0.95 4.62 -14.16
C ASP A 415 -1.18 5.07 -15.61
N GLY A 416 -0.35 5.99 -16.08
CA GLY A 416 -0.46 6.63 -17.40
C GLY A 416 -1.67 7.57 -17.59
N ALA A 417 -2.66 7.60 -16.68
CA ALA A 417 -3.90 8.37 -16.87
C ALA A 417 -3.75 9.87 -16.55
N GLY A 418 -2.75 10.25 -15.76
CA GLY A 418 -2.57 11.58 -15.21
C GLY A 418 -3.28 11.81 -13.88
N TYR A 419 -3.15 13.02 -13.36
CA TYR A 419 -3.62 13.41 -12.03
C TYR A 419 -4.49 14.69 -12.04
N ASP A 420 -5.04 15.03 -10.88
CA ASP A 420 -6.04 16.09 -10.64
C ASP A 420 -5.46 17.52 -10.78
N ASP A 421 -5.37 18.03 -12.01
CA ASP A 421 -4.91 19.40 -12.33
C ASP A 421 -6.01 20.48 -12.19
N SER A 422 -7.11 20.15 -11.49
CA SER A 422 -8.26 21.04 -11.31
C SER A 422 -7.96 22.31 -10.49
N ASN A 423 -8.82 23.32 -10.61
CA ASN A 423 -8.73 24.54 -9.78
C ASN A 423 -8.82 24.20 -8.28
N ALA A 424 -9.70 23.27 -7.90
CA ALA A 424 -9.83 22.83 -6.51
C ALA A 424 -8.54 22.17 -5.99
N ALA A 425 -7.91 21.32 -6.80
CA ALA A 425 -6.64 20.69 -6.45
C ALA A 425 -5.51 21.70 -6.31
N ARG A 426 -5.38 22.67 -7.22
CA ARG A 426 -4.40 23.77 -7.06
C ARG A 426 -4.63 24.54 -5.77
N ASP A 427 -5.85 24.97 -5.50
CA ASP A 427 -6.15 25.87 -4.40
C ASP A 427 -6.11 25.14 -3.03
N LEU A 428 -6.27 23.81 -3.01
CA LEU A 428 -5.93 22.97 -1.85
C LEU A 428 -4.40 22.70 -1.75
N PHE A 429 -3.70 22.50 -2.87
CA PHE A 429 -2.24 22.31 -2.90
C PHE A 429 -1.48 23.54 -2.38
N ARG A 430 -1.97 24.76 -2.66
CA ARG A 430 -1.48 26.01 -2.07
C ARG A 430 -1.59 25.99 -0.54
N ARG A 431 -2.75 25.60 0.00
CA ARG A 431 -2.99 25.44 1.45
C ARG A 431 -2.07 24.37 2.06
N TRP A 432 -1.94 23.22 1.40
CA TRP A 432 -1.05 22.12 1.81
C TRP A 432 0.42 22.55 1.84
N ALA A 433 0.90 23.24 0.80
CA ALA A 433 2.27 23.75 0.72
C ALA A 433 2.54 24.80 1.81
N GLN A 434 1.59 25.72 2.07
CA GLN A 434 1.68 26.68 3.17
C GLN A 434 1.87 25.96 4.52
N LYS A 435 1.16 24.85 4.77
CA LYS A 435 1.37 24.03 5.97
C LYS A 435 2.73 23.31 5.94
N ARG A 436 3.07 22.63 4.84
CA ARG A 436 4.29 21.80 4.68
C ARG A 436 5.58 22.56 4.96
N TYR A 437 5.58 23.86 4.63
CA TYR A 437 6.69 24.81 4.78
C TYR A 437 6.47 25.86 5.90
N LEU A 438 5.52 25.65 6.82
CA LEU A 438 5.23 26.55 7.96
C LEU A 438 4.93 28.02 7.59
N GLY A 439 4.48 28.27 6.36
CA GLY A 439 4.30 29.61 5.79
C GLY A 439 5.61 30.33 5.43
N ASP A 440 6.77 29.68 5.52
CA ASP A 440 8.05 30.25 5.07
C ASP A 440 8.25 30.02 3.57
N VAL A 441 8.15 31.12 2.82
CA VAL A 441 8.40 31.15 1.38
C VAL A 441 9.89 30.98 1.04
N VAL A 442 10.81 31.24 1.98
CA VAL A 442 12.25 31.03 1.79
C VAL A 442 12.56 29.53 1.79
N ALA A 443 12.05 28.76 2.75
CA ALA A 443 12.14 27.29 2.77
C ALA A 443 11.57 26.66 1.48
N LEU A 444 10.38 27.12 1.02
CA LEU A 444 9.79 26.67 -0.25
C LEU A 444 10.71 26.95 -1.45
N ARG A 445 11.16 28.20 -1.62
CA ARG A 445 12.06 28.62 -2.71
C ARG A 445 13.38 27.87 -2.70
N ALA A 446 13.93 27.59 -1.52
CA ALA A 446 15.17 26.83 -1.34
C ALA A 446 14.99 25.34 -1.67
N ALA A 447 13.87 24.72 -1.27
CA ALA A 447 13.57 23.32 -1.53
C ALA A 447 13.30 23.04 -3.02
N TRP A 448 12.52 23.90 -3.69
CA TRP A 448 12.21 23.77 -5.12
C TRP A 448 13.30 24.34 -6.04
N PHE A 449 14.32 24.99 -5.46
CA PHE A 449 15.39 25.71 -6.15
C PHE A 449 14.86 26.70 -7.22
N ASP A 450 13.84 27.46 -6.83
CA ASP A 450 13.07 28.32 -7.74
C ASP A 450 12.63 29.61 -7.02
N GLY A 451 13.43 30.67 -7.17
CA GLY A 451 13.22 31.96 -6.50
C GLY A 451 11.99 32.76 -6.96
N ARG A 452 11.15 32.22 -7.86
CA ARG A 452 9.92 32.87 -8.36
C ARG A 452 8.64 32.36 -7.70
N VAL A 453 8.69 31.17 -7.10
CA VAL A 453 7.53 30.52 -6.49
C VAL A 453 7.12 31.26 -5.22
N ASP A 454 5.83 31.39 -4.98
CA ASP A 454 5.20 31.93 -3.77
C ASP A 454 3.88 31.17 -3.52
N PHE A 455 3.36 31.14 -2.30
CA PHE A 455 2.15 30.36 -1.99
C PHE A 455 0.93 30.84 -2.80
N ASP A 456 0.86 32.14 -3.09
CA ASP A 456 -0.20 32.75 -3.91
C ASP A 456 -0.08 32.43 -5.42
N ASN A 457 1.12 32.06 -5.91
CA ASN A 457 1.39 31.85 -7.34
C ASN A 457 1.74 30.39 -7.72
N LEU A 458 1.79 29.50 -6.74
CA LEU A 458 2.15 28.10 -6.90
C LEU A 458 1.08 27.37 -7.72
N GLU A 459 1.46 26.78 -8.85
CA GLU A 459 0.57 26.03 -9.75
C GLU A 459 0.83 24.52 -9.63
N VAL A 460 -0.11 23.70 -10.10
CA VAL A 460 0.06 22.24 -10.21
C VAL A 460 1.22 21.94 -11.17
N PRO A 461 2.19 21.07 -10.81
CA PRO A 461 3.24 20.65 -11.73
C PRO A 461 2.63 19.93 -12.94
N PRO A 462 3.10 20.15 -14.18
CA PRO A 462 2.58 19.43 -15.33
C PRO A 462 2.88 17.94 -15.21
N TYR A 463 1.90 17.07 -15.52
CA TYR A 463 2.08 15.62 -15.51
C TYR A 463 3.25 15.19 -16.41
N GLN A 464 4.02 14.21 -15.97
CA GLN A 464 5.19 13.69 -16.67
C GLN A 464 5.04 12.18 -16.89
N PRO A 465 4.74 11.71 -18.12
CA PRO A 465 4.61 10.28 -18.38
C PRO A 465 5.97 9.58 -18.21
N PRO A 466 6.01 8.33 -17.68
CA PRO A 466 7.26 7.63 -17.38
C PRO A 466 8.26 7.54 -18.55
N SER A 467 7.75 7.46 -19.78
CA SER A 467 8.57 7.40 -21.01
C SER A 467 9.42 8.65 -21.27
N GLN A 468 9.16 9.78 -20.60
CA GLN A 468 9.98 10.99 -20.72
C GLN A 468 11.11 11.06 -19.68
N GLN A 469 11.22 10.07 -18.77
CA GLN A 469 12.14 10.12 -17.63
C GLN A 469 12.89 8.79 -17.35
N ALA A 470 12.92 7.88 -18.32
CA ALA A 470 13.51 6.53 -18.21
C ALA A 470 14.98 6.51 -17.74
N ASP A 471 15.74 7.59 -17.95
CA ASP A 471 17.15 7.72 -17.55
C ASP A 471 17.34 8.07 -16.04
N LYS A 472 16.28 8.07 -15.23
CA LYS A 472 16.33 8.39 -13.79
C LYS A 472 15.69 7.29 -12.95
N PHE A 473 16.43 6.80 -11.95
CA PHE A 473 15.87 6.01 -10.85
C PHE A 473 14.88 6.83 -9.97
N VAL A 474 15.31 8.01 -9.48
CA VAL A 474 14.54 8.86 -8.53
C VAL A 474 14.69 10.37 -8.80
N ARG A 475 13.75 11.16 -8.26
CA ARG A 475 13.67 12.64 -8.31
C ARG A 475 14.67 13.33 -7.38
N ALA A 476 15.96 13.07 -7.58
CA ALA A 476 17.03 13.61 -6.71
C ALA A 476 17.31 15.12 -6.90
N ASN A 477 16.96 15.72 -8.03
CA ASN A 477 17.23 17.13 -8.28
C ASN A 477 16.25 18.02 -7.49
N ARG A 478 16.75 19.08 -6.82
CA ARG A 478 15.90 20.04 -6.09
C ARG A 478 14.80 20.67 -6.94
N LYS A 479 15.01 20.84 -8.25
CA LYS A 479 13.94 21.31 -9.17
C LYS A 479 12.80 20.30 -9.36
N ASP A 480 13.10 19.01 -9.23
CA ASP A 480 12.13 17.91 -9.34
C ASP A 480 11.26 17.78 -8.07
N ARG A 481 11.63 18.44 -6.96
CA ARG A 481 10.90 18.47 -5.68
C ARG A 481 9.41 18.82 -5.84
N ARG A 482 9.08 19.70 -6.78
CA ARG A 482 7.70 20.13 -7.05
C ARG A 482 6.75 18.98 -7.35
N TRP A 483 7.22 17.94 -8.06
CA TRP A 483 6.43 16.72 -8.31
C TRP A 483 6.34 15.85 -7.06
N VAL A 484 7.44 15.68 -6.31
CA VAL A 484 7.44 14.92 -5.05
C VAL A 484 6.42 15.48 -4.06
N ASP A 485 6.45 16.80 -3.83
CA ASP A 485 5.49 17.49 -2.96
C ASP A 485 4.04 17.36 -3.45
N TYR A 486 3.83 17.40 -4.76
CA TYR A 486 2.49 17.27 -5.34
C TYR A 486 1.95 15.82 -5.26
N HIS A 487 2.79 14.79 -5.43
CA HIS A 487 2.41 13.39 -5.24
C HIS A 487 2.07 13.06 -3.78
N LEU A 488 2.82 13.66 -2.85
CA LEU A 488 2.52 13.62 -1.41
C LEU A 488 1.18 14.33 -1.11
N PHE A 489 0.95 15.51 -1.70
CA PHE A 489 -0.31 16.24 -1.61
C PHE A 489 -1.51 15.43 -2.13
N LEU A 490 -1.42 14.80 -3.31
CA LEU A 490 -2.50 13.94 -3.85
C LEU A 490 -2.88 12.84 -2.85
N SER A 491 -1.87 12.17 -2.29
CA SER A 491 -2.07 11.10 -1.33
C SER A 491 -2.65 11.61 -0.01
N ASP A 492 -2.25 12.81 0.44
CA ASP A 492 -2.80 13.47 1.61
C ASP A 492 -4.24 13.94 1.42
N ALA A 493 -4.58 14.46 0.24
CA ALA A 493 -5.93 14.91 -0.10
C ALA A 493 -6.92 13.75 -0.14
N THR A 494 -6.54 12.63 -0.77
CA THR A 494 -7.33 11.38 -0.72
C THR A 494 -7.50 10.88 0.71
N ALA A 495 -6.43 10.82 1.51
CA ALA A 495 -6.51 10.34 2.89
C ALA A 495 -7.36 11.25 3.80
N ALA A 496 -7.25 12.57 3.66
CA ALA A 496 -8.09 13.52 4.37
C ALA A 496 -9.58 13.40 3.95
N ARG A 497 -9.85 13.17 2.67
CA ARG A 497 -11.23 12.98 2.18
C ARG A 497 -11.84 11.66 2.67
N LEU A 498 -11.05 10.59 2.77
CA LEU A 498 -11.47 9.33 3.39
C LEU A 498 -11.83 9.53 4.88
N ALA A 499 -11.00 10.25 5.64
CA ALA A 499 -11.30 10.57 7.04
C ALA A 499 -12.55 11.45 7.20
N ASP A 500 -12.79 12.41 6.30
CA ASP A 500 -14.01 13.23 6.24
C ASP A 500 -15.29 12.40 6.04
N LEU A 501 -15.24 11.41 5.14
CA LEU A 501 -16.37 10.54 4.83
C LEU A 501 -16.59 9.50 5.93
N ALA A 502 -15.52 8.92 6.48
CA ALA A 502 -15.61 7.99 7.61
C ALA A 502 -16.21 8.66 8.84
N TYR A 503 -15.77 9.88 9.18
CA TYR A 503 -16.37 10.68 10.25
C TYR A 503 -17.86 10.95 9.98
N ALA A 504 -18.25 11.30 8.75
CA ALA A 504 -19.65 11.53 8.39
C ALA A 504 -20.53 10.26 8.54
N VAL A 505 -20.00 9.06 8.26
CA VAL A 505 -20.70 7.79 8.48
C VAL A 505 -20.81 7.47 9.97
N LYS A 506 -19.73 7.63 10.75
CA LYS A 506 -19.75 7.43 12.21
C LYS A 506 -20.73 8.41 12.87
N GLU A 507 -20.77 9.67 12.46
CA GLU A 507 -21.67 10.69 13.01
C GLU A 507 -23.14 10.39 12.65
N ALA A 508 -23.42 10.10 11.38
CA ALA A 508 -24.78 9.80 10.93
C ALA A 508 -25.34 8.44 11.40
N SER A 509 -24.48 7.52 11.86
CA SER A 509 -24.86 6.23 12.45
C SER A 509 -24.86 6.22 13.97
N GLU A 510 -24.56 7.34 14.64
CA GLU A 510 -24.39 7.41 16.11
C GLU A 510 -23.34 6.40 16.61
N GLY A 511 -22.24 6.27 15.87
CA GLY A 511 -21.13 5.38 16.15
C GLY A 511 -21.36 3.90 15.80
N TRP A 512 -22.56 3.51 15.35
CA TRP A 512 -22.94 2.10 15.16
C TRP A 512 -22.30 1.39 13.97
N PHE A 513 -21.95 2.10 12.89
CA PHE A 513 -21.46 1.44 11.68
C PHE A 513 -19.94 1.28 11.69
N LEU A 514 -19.48 0.09 11.30
CA LEU A 514 -18.14 -0.11 10.79
C LEU A 514 -17.94 0.73 9.52
N VAL A 515 -16.73 1.26 9.35
CA VAL A 515 -16.27 1.92 8.14
C VAL A 515 -14.97 1.28 7.70
N GLY A 516 -14.86 0.95 6.42
CA GLY A 516 -13.60 0.57 5.82
C GLY A 516 -13.45 1.10 4.40
N VAL A 517 -12.22 0.94 3.88
CA VAL A 517 -11.75 1.55 2.65
C VAL A 517 -10.78 0.64 1.92
N CYS A 518 -10.69 0.74 0.61
CA CYS A 518 -9.53 0.30 -0.15
C CYS A 518 -8.42 1.36 -0.05
N TYR A 519 -7.26 1.03 0.53
CA TYR A 519 -6.12 1.95 0.58
C TYR A 519 -4.76 1.24 0.80
N GLY A 520 -3.66 1.95 0.50
CA GLY A 520 -2.32 1.52 0.91
C GLY A 520 -1.61 0.43 0.09
N TYR A 521 -1.90 0.29 -1.20
CA TYR A 521 -1.27 -0.63 -2.18
C TYR A 521 0.24 -0.37 -2.46
N THR A 522 1.01 -0.14 -1.41
CA THR A 522 2.42 0.28 -1.39
C THR A 522 3.38 -0.78 -1.95
N PHE A 523 2.98 -2.05 -2.00
CA PHE A 523 3.72 -3.11 -2.69
C PHE A 523 3.23 -3.35 -4.14
N GLU A 524 2.20 -2.67 -4.64
CA GLU A 524 1.69 -2.84 -6.02
C GLU A 524 1.91 -1.62 -6.92
N TRP A 525 1.68 -0.40 -6.43
CA TRP A 525 1.76 0.81 -7.27
C TRP A 525 3.19 1.33 -7.44
N SER A 526 3.73 1.17 -8.65
CA SER A 526 5.03 1.69 -9.09
C SER A 526 5.01 3.17 -9.50
N HIS A 527 3.86 3.83 -9.49
CA HIS A 527 3.71 5.23 -9.88
C HIS A 527 3.39 6.12 -8.65
N PRO A 528 4.13 7.23 -8.45
CA PRO A 528 4.05 8.01 -7.22
C PRO A 528 2.76 8.83 -7.10
N ASP A 529 2.13 9.16 -8.22
CA ASP A 529 0.88 9.92 -8.32
C ASP A 529 -0.38 9.07 -8.12
N SER A 530 -0.23 7.77 -7.84
CA SER A 530 -1.31 6.85 -7.49
C SER A 530 -2.27 7.36 -6.41
N GLY A 531 -1.79 8.19 -5.47
CA GLY A 531 -2.59 8.74 -4.36
C GLY A 531 -2.61 7.85 -3.11
N HIS A 532 -1.77 6.80 -3.04
CA HIS A 532 -1.77 5.80 -1.96
C HIS A 532 -0.65 5.96 -0.92
N LEU A 533 0.12 7.06 -0.97
CA LEU A 533 1.33 7.27 -0.17
C LEU A 533 1.07 7.82 1.25
N SER A 534 -0.10 7.52 1.83
CA SER A 534 -0.54 8.04 3.15
C SER A 534 -1.04 6.97 4.10
N LEU A 535 -0.60 5.72 3.96
CA LEU A 535 -1.17 4.60 4.72
C LEU A 535 -1.07 4.84 6.22
N GLY A 536 0.05 5.35 6.75
CA GLY A 536 0.16 5.72 8.16
C GLY A 536 -0.89 6.73 8.65
N LYS A 537 -1.38 7.65 7.79
CA LYS A 537 -2.46 8.59 8.16
C LYS A 537 -3.82 7.89 8.23
N ILE A 538 -4.10 6.99 7.28
CA ILE A 538 -5.31 6.15 7.30
C ILE A 538 -5.32 5.22 8.52
N LEU A 539 -4.21 4.55 8.82
CA LEU A 539 -4.12 3.64 9.97
C LEU A 539 -4.29 4.35 11.32
N ARG A 540 -3.92 5.63 11.43
CA ARG A 540 -4.17 6.44 12.64
C ARG A 540 -5.55 7.12 12.66
N THR A 541 -6.30 7.12 11.56
CA THR A 541 -7.67 7.65 11.54
C THR A 541 -8.55 6.81 12.47
N ARG A 542 -9.22 7.42 13.45
CA ARG A 542 -9.98 6.69 14.48
C ARG A 542 -11.22 6.02 13.88
N GLU A 543 -11.84 6.71 12.93
CA GLU A 543 -13.17 6.46 12.34
C GLU A 543 -13.20 5.35 11.28
N ILE A 544 -12.05 4.92 10.76
CA ILE A 544 -11.89 3.80 9.83
C ILE A 544 -11.50 2.58 10.67
N ASP A 545 -12.32 1.52 10.70
CA ASP A 545 -12.09 0.35 11.56
C ASP A 545 -11.28 -0.75 10.86
N TYR A 546 -11.50 -0.92 9.55
CA TYR A 546 -10.83 -1.94 8.73
C TYR A 546 -10.40 -1.38 7.37
N ILE A 547 -9.42 -2.03 6.74
CA ILE A 547 -8.98 -1.76 5.37
C ILE A 547 -9.09 -3.08 4.59
N SER A 548 -9.46 -3.02 3.31
CA SER A 548 -9.47 -4.21 2.45
C SER A 548 -8.77 -3.95 1.11
N GLY A 549 -8.46 -5.03 0.40
CA GLY A 549 -7.89 -4.96 -0.95
C GLY A 549 -7.43 -6.33 -1.45
N PRO A 550 -7.42 -6.54 -2.78
CA PRO A 550 -7.07 -7.83 -3.36
C PRO A 550 -5.60 -8.23 -3.10
N PRO A 551 -5.30 -9.53 -2.92
CA PRO A 551 -3.93 -10.01 -3.06
C PRO A 551 -3.46 -9.76 -4.49
N SER A 552 -2.15 -9.54 -4.69
CA SER A 552 -1.60 -9.14 -5.99
C SER A 552 -2.11 -10.02 -7.14
N TYR A 553 -2.44 -9.40 -8.27
CA TYR A 553 -2.81 -10.13 -9.49
C TYR A 553 -1.64 -10.92 -10.10
N LYS A 554 -0.40 -10.69 -9.63
CA LYS A 554 0.78 -11.48 -9.99
C LYS A 554 0.84 -12.77 -9.16
N SER A 555 1.21 -13.87 -9.79
CA SER A 555 1.44 -15.17 -9.13
C SER A 555 0.22 -15.69 -8.34
N ARG A 556 -0.99 -15.51 -8.86
CA ARG A 556 -2.24 -15.99 -8.21
C ARG A 556 -2.46 -17.50 -8.30
N GLU A 557 -1.99 -18.13 -9.37
CA GLU A 557 -2.13 -19.57 -9.61
C GLU A 557 -1.44 -20.43 -8.53
N PRO A 558 -1.74 -21.74 -8.42
CA PRO A 558 -1.04 -22.63 -7.49
C PRO A 558 0.47 -22.67 -7.75
N GLY A 559 1.27 -22.71 -6.67
CA GLY A 559 2.74 -22.55 -6.68
C GLY A 559 3.20 -21.08 -6.66
N GLY A 560 2.28 -20.17 -7.02
CA GLY A 560 2.43 -18.73 -6.86
C GLY A 560 2.12 -18.25 -5.43
N SER A 561 2.58 -17.05 -5.11
CA SER A 561 2.52 -16.44 -3.78
C SER A 561 1.26 -15.62 -3.49
N ALA A 562 0.61 -15.04 -4.52
CA ALA A 562 -0.46 -14.06 -4.39
C ALA A 562 -0.26 -13.05 -3.22
N PRO A 563 0.87 -12.32 -3.18
CA PRO A 563 1.29 -11.59 -1.99
C PRO A 563 0.33 -10.44 -1.65
N PHE A 564 0.21 -10.15 -0.35
CA PHE A 564 -0.54 -9.00 0.19
C PHE A 564 -0.07 -7.67 -0.45
N PRO A 565 -0.99 -6.74 -0.80
CA PRO A 565 -0.66 -5.51 -1.54
C PRO A 565 0.02 -4.41 -0.69
N SER A 566 0.10 -4.63 0.61
CA SER A 566 0.39 -3.65 1.66
C SER A 566 1.17 -4.30 2.82
N PRO A 567 1.84 -3.53 3.70
CA PRO A 567 2.49 -4.07 4.91
C PRO A 567 1.44 -4.65 5.87
N ILE A 568 1.20 -5.96 5.76
CA ILE A 568 0.05 -6.64 6.37
C ILE A 568 0.05 -6.59 7.90
N ASP A 569 1.22 -6.65 8.54
CA ASP A 569 1.33 -6.65 10.00
C ASP A 569 1.20 -5.24 10.60
N SER A 570 1.37 -4.17 9.80
CA SER A 570 1.11 -2.78 10.24
C SER A 570 -0.37 -2.50 10.53
N PHE A 571 -1.31 -3.21 9.91
CA PHE A 571 -2.74 -3.02 10.17
C PHE A 571 -3.07 -3.43 11.62
N ASN A 572 -2.65 -4.62 12.02
CA ASN A 572 -2.83 -5.16 13.37
C ASN A 572 -2.12 -4.30 14.42
N LEU A 573 -0.89 -3.84 14.11
CA LEU A 573 -0.10 -2.93 14.94
C LEU A 573 -0.76 -1.55 15.16
N ASN A 574 -1.75 -1.18 14.34
CA ASN A 574 -2.58 0.02 14.46
C ASN A 574 -4.00 -0.26 15.02
N GLY A 575 -4.28 -1.49 15.47
CA GLY A 575 -5.61 -1.92 15.90
C GLY A 575 -6.65 -1.92 14.76
N LYS A 576 -6.22 -2.14 13.52
CA LYS A 576 -7.08 -2.24 12.32
C LYS A 576 -7.14 -3.67 11.84
N LEU A 577 -8.34 -4.12 11.46
CA LEU A 577 -8.48 -5.36 10.72
C LEU A 577 -8.10 -5.12 9.25
N PHE A 578 -7.25 -5.95 8.67
CA PHE A 578 -7.16 -6.07 7.20
C PHE A 578 -8.11 -7.17 6.72
N ILE A 579 -8.69 -7.02 5.53
CA ILE A 579 -9.50 -8.06 4.88
C ILE A 579 -8.98 -8.27 3.44
N SER A 580 -8.48 -9.47 3.14
CA SER A 580 -7.99 -9.82 1.81
C SER A 580 -9.16 -10.12 0.87
N GLU A 581 -9.23 -9.40 -0.25
CA GLU A 581 -10.31 -9.52 -1.25
C GLU A 581 -9.94 -10.57 -2.32
N GLU A 582 -10.23 -11.83 -2.04
CA GLU A 582 -9.90 -12.97 -2.92
C GLU A 582 -10.94 -13.13 -4.04
N ASP A 583 -10.78 -12.36 -5.12
CA ASP A 583 -11.56 -12.41 -6.35
C ASP A 583 -11.01 -13.47 -7.35
N TYR A 584 -10.78 -14.70 -6.88
CA TYR A 584 -10.31 -15.79 -7.75
C TYR A 584 -11.40 -16.22 -8.75
N ARG A 585 -11.21 -15.86 -10.03
CA ARG A 585 -12.07 -16.32 -11.13
C ARG A 585 -12.01 -17.83 -11.27
N THR A 586 -13.17 -18.48 -11.46
CA THR A 586 -13.26 -19.94 -11.60
C THR A 586 -13.92 -20.35 -12.92
N SER A 587 -13.74 -21.62 -13.31
CA SER A 587 -14.42 -22.20 -14.47
C SER A 587 -15.94 -22.42 -14.29
N LEU A 588 -16.54 -21.95 -13.19
CA LEU A 588 -17.98 -22.01 -12.93
C LEU A 588 -18.73 -20.74 -13.39
N GLY A 589 -18.00 -19.67 -13.72
CA GLY A 589 -18.60 -18.36 -14.02
C GLY A 589 -19.43 -18.31 -15.31
N GLU A 590 -20.65 -17.78 -15.22
CA GLU A 590 -21.57 -17.59 -16.34
C GLU A 590 -21.30 -16.30 -17.14
N GLY A 591 -20.96 -16.46 -18.42
CA GLY A 591 -20.90 -15.37 -19.40
C GLY A 591 -19.50 -14.85 -19.69
N LEU A 592 -19.41 -13.85 -20.57
CA LEU A 592 -18.14 -13.19 -20.89
C LEU A 592 -17.75 -12.20 -19.81
N ASP A 593 -16.45 -12.13 -19.54
CA ASP A 593 -15.87 -11.40 -18.43
C ASP A 593 -14.51 -10.79 -18.87
N PRO A 594 -14.41 -9.45 -19.00
CA PRO A 594 -13.33 -8.77 -19.72
C PRO A 594 -12.01 -8.68 -18.95
N ASP A 595 -11.96 -9.20 -17.72
CA ASP A 595 -10.82 -9.07 -16.81
C ASP A 595 -9.70 -10.08 -17.16
N GLU A 596 -9.16 -10.01 -18.38
CA GLU A 596 -8.13 -10.91 -18.95
C GLU A 596 -6.87 -11.07 -18.06
N PHE A 597 -6.62 -10.08 -17.20
CA PHE A 597 -5.45 -10.02 -16.32
C PHE A 597 -5.56 -10.87 -15.05
N ASN A 598 -6.78 -11.23 -14.63
CA ASN A 598 -7.01 -12.06 -13.46
C ASN A 598 -7.14 -13.53 -13.93
N PRO A 599 -6.22 -14.44 -13.57
CA PRO A 599 -6.18 -15.79 -14.15
C PRO A 599 -7.35 -16.66 -13.66
N VAL A 600 -7.95 -17.42 -14.59
CA VAL A 600 -9.05 -18.34 -14.26
C VAL A 600 -8.49 -19.63 -13.65
N ILE A 601 -8.83 -19.87 -12.38
CA ILE A 601 -8.51 -21.09 -11.64
C ILE A 601 -9.38 -22.24 -12.16
N ARG A 602 -8.76 -23.17 -12.90
CA ARG A 602 -9.46 -24.11 -13.79
C ARG A 602 -9.97 -25.40 -13.14
N THR A 603 -9.56 -25.72 -11.90
CA THR A 603 -9.93 -26.99 -11.25
C THR A 603 -10.30 -26.77 -9.77
N PRO A 604 -11.19 -27.60 -9.19
CA PRO A 604 -11.54 -27.52 -7.77
C PRO A 604 -10.33 -27.66 -6.84
N GLN A 605 -9.31 -28.44 -7.24
CA GLN A 605 -8.06 -28.66 -6.49
C GLN A 605 -7.13 -27.45 -6.57
N ALA A 606 -7.05 -26.77 -7.72
CA ALA A 606 -6.33 -25.51 -7.83
C ALA A 606 -7.02 -24.42 -6.99
N LEU A 607 -8.35 -24.39 -6.97
CA LEU A 607 -9.12 -23.48 -6.13
C LEU A 607 -8.94 -23.77 -4.64
N GLU A 608 -8.91 -25.06 -4.26
CA GLU A 608 -8.60 -25.49 -2.90
C GLU A 608 -7.21 -25.02 -2.44
N ALA A 609 -6.20 -25.22 -3.29
CA ALA A 609 -4.84 -24.79 -3.02
C ALA A 609 -4.73 -23.28 -2.74
N VAL A 610 -5.31 -22.44 -3.60
CA VAL A 610 -5.22 -20.97 -3.44
C VAL A 610 -6.05 -20.46 -2.26
N HIS A 611 -7.24 -21.05 -1.99
CA HIS A 611 -8.02 -20.74 -0.78
C HIS A 611 -7.23 -21.11 0.50
N TRP A 612 -6.56 -22.26 0.53
CA TRP A 612 -5.74 -22.65 1.69
C TRP A 612 -4.44 -21.83 1.84
N ARG A 613 -3.93 -21.23 0.75
CA ARG A 613 -2.84 -20.25 0.80
C ARG A 613 -3.32 -18.95 1.44
N GLY A 614 -4.46 -18.40 1.00
CA GLY A 614 -5.09 -17.22 1.63
C GLY A 614 -5.39 -17.45 3.10
N ALA A 615 -5.99 -18.60 3.44
CA ALA A 615 -6.26 -19.02 4.82
C ALA A 615 -5.00 -19.10 5.71
N GLY A 616 -3.90 -19.66 5.22
CA GLY A 616 -2.68 -19.76 6.00
C GLY A 616 -1.97 -18.41 6.18
N SER A 617 -2.06 -17.50 5.21
CA SER A 617 -1.67 -16.09 5.40
C SER A 617 -2.54 -15.41 6.46
N ALA A 618 -3.86 -15.59 6.39
CA ALA A 618 -4.82 -15.03 7.35
C ALA A 618 -4.54 -15.44 8.79
N LEU A 619 -4.16 -16.70 9.02
CA LEU A 619 -3.74 -17.22 10.33
C LEU A 619 -2.35 -16.72 10.77
N CYS A 620 -1.43 -16.49 9.84
CA CYS A 620 -0.06 -16.05 10.18
C CYS A 620 0.10 -14.53 10.34
N HIS A 621 -0.87 -13.75 9.84
CA HIS A 621 -0.86 -12.28 9.88
C HIS A 621 -2.20 -11.72 10.38
N SER A 622 -2.98 -12.52 11.12
CA SER A 622 -4.24 -12.17 11.80
C SER A 622 -5.21 -11.29 10.99
N HIS A 623 -5.41 -11.60 9.71
CA HIS A 623 -6.28 -10.84 8.81
C HIS A 623 -7.54 -11.60 8.40
N GLY A 624 -8.58 -10.87 8.01
CA GLY A 624 -9.81 -11.44 7.44
C GLY A 624 -9.65 -11.84 5.97
N VAL A 625 -10.65 -12.56 5.47
CA VAL A 625 -10.72 -13.06 4.09
C VAL A 625 -12.11 -12.79 3.54
N CYS A 626 -12.20 -12.19 2.36
CA CYS A 626 -13.43 -11.96 1.63
C CYS A 626 -13.36 -12.73 0.31
N TRP A 627 -14.13 -13.81 0.17
CA TRP A 627 -14.22 -14.56 -1.08
C TRP A 627 -15.24 -13.88 -1.99
N MET A 628 -14.82 -13.46 -3.19
CA MET A 628 -15.61 -12.57 -4.03
C MET A 628 -16.11 -13.24 -5.31
N ASP A 629 -17.41 -13.18 -5.55
CA ASP A 629 -18.00 -13.24 -6.90
C ASP A 629 -18.13 -11.80 -7.41
N LEU A 630 -16.99 -11.20 -7.77
CA LEU A 630 -16.84 -9.76 -8.07
C LEU A 630 -17.81 -9.27 -9.16
N ARG A 631 -18.15 -10.14 -10.12
CA ARG A 631 -19.06 -9.84 -11.23
C ARG A 631 -20.50 -10.32 -11.01
N GLY A 632 -20.77 -11.17 -10.01
CA GLY A 632 -22.07 -11.83 -9.77
C GLY A 632 -22.34 -13.03 -10.70
N ASN A 633 -21.28 -13.62 -11.27
CA ASN A 633 -21.36 -14.62 -12.33
C ASN A 633 -21.39 -16.07 -11.81
N GLY A 634 -21.38 -16.32 -10.49
CA GLY A 634 -21.43 -17.65 -9.89
C GLY A 634 -20.07 -18.31 -9.64
N TRP A 635 -18.99 -17.53 -9.46
CA TRP A 635 -17.63 -18.08 -9.31
C TRP A 635 -17.47 -19.08 -8.15
N LEU A 636 -18.24 -18.92 -7.07
CA LEU A 636 -18.17 -19.75 -5.85
C LEU A 636 -19.41 -20.66 -5.69
N LYS A 637 -20.13 -20.91 -6.79
CA LYS A 637 -21.39 -21.68 -6.86
C LYS A 637 -21.18 -23.20 -6.73
N THR A 638 -20.55 -23.63 -5.64
CA THR A 638 -20.39 -25.04 -5.27
C THR A 638 -20.27 -25.22 -3.76
N SER A 639 -21.01 -26.17 -3.21
CA SER A 639 -20.96 -26.52 -1.78
C SER A 639 -19.56 -26.93 -1.29
N SER A 640 -18.69 -27.40 -2.19
CA SER A 640 -17.30 -27.74 -1.88
C SER A 640 -16.45 -26.53 -1.43
N VAL A 641 -16.76 -25.31 -1.91
CA VAL A 641 -16.12 -24.07 -1.44
C VAL A 641 -16.57 -23.79 0.00
N TRP A 642 -17.88 -23.82 0.24
CA TRP A 642 -18.47 -23.46 1.55
C TRP A 642 -18.16 -24.49 2.66
N GLN A 643 -17.98 -25.77 2.31
CA GLN A 643 -17.45 -26.81 3.21
C GLN A 643 -15.97 -26.58 3.59
N ARG A 644 -15.18 -25.90 2.76
CA ARG A 644 -13.83 -25.43 3.17
C ARG A 644 -13.93 -24.18 4.04
N ALA A 645 -14.90 -23.31 3.77
CA ALA A 645 -15.16 -22.12 4.58
C ALA A 645 -15.53 -22.46 6.03
N GLN A 646 -16.26 -23.56 6.26
CA GLN A 646 -16.48 -24.16 7.60
C GLN A 646 -15.16 -24.43 8.32
N ARG A 647 -14.28 -25.22 7.70
CA ARG A 647 -12.97 -25.55 8.29
C ARG A 647 -12.11 -24.31 8.51
N LEU A 648 -12.21 -23.31 7.63
CA LEU A 648 -11.52 -22.03 7.78
C LEU A 648 -12.03 -21.23 8.98
N ARG A 649 -13.36 -21.17 9.20
CA ARG A 649 -13.97 -20.55 10.39
C ARG A 649 -13.41 -21.19 11.65
N ASP A 650 -13.43 -22.52 11.71
CA ASP A 650 -13.00 -23.29 12.87
C ASP A 650 -11.48 -23.10 13.12
N CYS A 651 -10.67 -22.99 12.06
CA CYS A 651 -9.24 -22.63 12.17
C CYS A 651 -9.02 -21.19 12.65
N LEU A 652 -9.79 -20.21 12.15
CA LEU A 652 -9.68 -18.81 12.58
C LEU A 652 -10.14 -18.62 14.03
N GLN A 653 -11.07 -19.43 14.56
CA GLN A 653 -11.37 -19.43 15.99
C GLN A 653 -10.15 -19.82 16.84
N ILE A 654 -9.30 -20.75 16.37
CA ILE A 654 -8.00 -21.04 17.00
C ILE A 654 -7.08 -19.81 16.87
N GLY A 655 -7.02 -19.18 15.70
CA GLY A 655 -6.24 -17.96 15.47
C GLY A 655 -6.60 -16.79 16.40
N MET A 656 -7.88 -16.63 16.71
CA MET A 656 -8.41 -15.56 17.58
C MET A 656 -8.18 -15.81 19.08
N VAL A 657 -7.71 -16.99 19.49
CA VAL A 657 -7.33 -17.27 20.90
C VAL A 657 -5.85 -17.66 21.05
N ALA A 658 -5.14 -17.85 19.94
CA ALA A 658 -3.71 -18.16 19.93
C ALA A 658 -2.87 -16.92 20.25
N PRO A 659 -1.75 -17.07 20.99
CA PRO A 659 -0.81 -15.97 21.20
C PRO A 659 -0.11 -15.59 19.89
N VAL A 660 0.08 -14.30 19.67
CA VAL A 660 0.85 -13.79 18.52
C VAL A 660 2.35 -13.84 18.85
N SER A 661 3.13 -14.48 17.99
CA SER A 661 4.60 -14.47 18.07
C SER A 661 5.22 -13.28 17.31
N GLU A 662 6.27 -12.71 17.87
CA GLU A 662 7.08 -11.70 17.18
C GLU A 662 7.84 -12.32 15.99
N PRO A 663 8.09 -11.57 14.90
CA PRO A 663 8.74 -12.12 13.72
C PRO A 663 10.26 -12.20 13.90
N ASP A 664 10.88 -13.25 13.33
CA ASP A 664 12.35 -13.33 13.25
C ASP A 664 12.93 -12.19 12.37
N ALA A 665 12.20 -11.81 11.31
CA ALA A 665 12.57 -10.75 10.37
C ALA A 665 11.46 -9.71 10.18
N ALA A 666 11.79 -8.42 10.32
CA ALA A 666 10.88 -7.31 9.99
C ALA A 666 11.28 -6.66 8.65
N VAL A 667 10.33 -6.59 7.72
CA VAL A 667 10.47 -5.93 6.41
C VAL A 667 9.82 -4.55 6.47
N PHE A 668 10.62 -3.51 6.25
CA PHE A 668 10.16 -2.12 6.23
C PHE A 668 10.02 -1.58 4.81
N ILE A 669 8.84 -1.02 4.54
CA ILE A 669 8.57 -0.13 3.39
C ILE A 669 8.22 1.28 3.90
N ASP A 670 8.81 2.32 3.32
CA ASP A 670 8.40 3.71 3.55
C ASP A 670 7.46 4.15 2.42
N GLU A 671 6.22 4.52 2.75
CA GLU A 671 5.25 4.93 1.74
C GLU A 671 5.54 6.32 1.18
N ARG A 672 6.17 7.20 1.96
CA ARG A 672 6.55 8.57 1.58
C ARG A 672 7.75 8.58 0.64
N ALA A 673 8.69 7.66 0.82
CA ALA A 673 9.84 7.48 -0.06
C ALA A 673 9.46 7.10 -1.51
N LEU A 674 8.29 6.49 -1.72
CA LEU A 674 7.80 6.22 -3.08
C LEU A 674 7.49 7.49 -3.88
N ALA A 675 7.25 8.65 -3.24
CA ALA A 675 6.97 9.90 -3.94
C ALA A 675 8.16 10.41 -4.80
N TYR A 676 9.38 9.96 -4.48
CA TYR A 676 10.61 10.24 -5.23
C TYR A 676 10.80 9.32 -6.43
N LEU A 677 10.03 8.24 -6.56
CA LEU A 677 10.21 7.23 -7.60
C LEU A 677 9.99 7.79 -9.01
N VAL A 678 10.76 7.25 -9.96
CA VAL A 678 10.60 7.49 -11.40
C VAL A 678 10.64 6.17 -12.17
N ASP A 679 11.56 5.26 -11.81
CA ASP A 679 11.72 3.98 -12.49
C ASP A 679 10.82 2.86 -11.91
N ALA A 680 9.78 2.50 -12.66
CA ALA A 680 8.87 1.40 -12.31
C ALA A 680 9.55 0.00 -12.33
N GLN A 681 10.62 -0.20 -13.10
CA GLN A 681 11.41 -1.43 -13.08
C GLN A 681 12.23 -1.53 -11.78
N ALA A 682 12.74 -0.42 -11.28
CA ALA A 682 13.37 -0.37 -9.96
C ALA A 682 12.39 -0.72 -8.84
N PHE A 683 11.13 -0.26 -8.91
CA PHE A 683 10.09 -0.71 -7.96
C PHE A 683 9.83 -2.22 -8.04
N GLN A 684 9.66 -2.78 -9.24
CA GLN A 684 9.45 -4.23 -9.37
C GLN A 684 10.60 -5.02 -8.72
N ILE A 685 11.84 -4.59 -8.89
CA ILE A 685 13.01 -5.37 -8.44
C ILE A 685 13.36 -5.09 -6.97
N LEU A 686 13.35 -3.83 -6.52
CA LEU A 686 13.68 -3.44 -5.14
C LEU A 686 12.55 -3.68 -4.14
N VAL A 687 11.29 -3.73 -4.59
CA VAL A 687 10.12 -3.87 -3.71
C VAL A 687 9.42 -5.20 -3.94
N GLN A 688 8.89 -5.45 -5.14
CA GLN A 688 8.04 -6.62 -5.38
C GLN A 688 8.81 -7.95 -5.35
N ASN A 689 9.97 -8.01 -6.00
CA ASN A 689 10.82 -9.20 -6.00
C ASN A 689 11.47 -9.45 -4.63
N VAL A 690 11.70 -8.40 -3.83
CA VAL A 690 12.21 -8.56 -2.45
C VAL A 690 11.14 -9.16 -1.54
N ARG A 691 9.89 -8.69 -1.65
CA ARG A 691 8.73 -9.32 -0.97
C ARG A 691 8.60 -10.80 -1.34
N GLU A 692 8.71 -11.15 -2.62
CA GLU A 692 8.71 -12.55 -3.10
C GLU A 692 9.89 -13.35 -2.51
N ALA A 693 11.09 -12.77 -2.48
CA ALA A 693 12.27 -13.41 -1.92
C ALA A 693 12.14 -13.66 -0.40
N VAL A 694 11.51 -12.76 0.35
CA VAL A 694 11.23 -12.97 1.79
C VAL A 694 10.20 -14.08 1.98
N LEU A 695 9.08 -14.06 1.24
CA LEU A 695 8.04 -15.10 1.34
C LEU A 695 8.51 -16.50 0.93
N ARG A 696 9.60 -16.61 0.17
CA ARG A 696 10.27 -17.89 -0.18
C ARG A 696 11.51 -18.21 0.65
N SER A 697 11.94 -17.31 1.53
CA SER A 697 13.14 -17.51 2.36
C SER A 697 12.99 -18.65 3.37
N GLY A 698 11.76 -18.95 3.79
CA GLY A 698 11.46 -19.89 4.87
C GLY A 698 11.72 -19.33 6.28
N LEU A 699 11.83 -18.01 6.45
CA LEU A 699 11.85 -17.35 7.76
C LEU A 699 10.42 -17.04 8.25
N SER A 700 10.26 -16.78 9.56
CA SER A 700 9.12 -16.02 10.05
C SER A 700 9.36 -14.52 9.77
N ALA A 701 8.48 -13.89 9.01
CA ALA A 701 8.64 -12.51 8.57
C ALA A 701 7.36 -11.69 8.79
N GLY A 702 7.52 -10.46 9.28
CA GLY A 702 6.47 -9.45 9.37
C GLY A 702 6.75 -8.26 8.46
N PHE A 703 5.70 -7.63 7.93
CA PHE A 703 5.78 -6.57 6.93
C PHE A 703 5.12 -5.29 7.48
N TYR A 704 5.94 -4.25 7.65
CA TYR A 704 5.59 -3.02 8.37
C TYR A 704 5.90 -1.77 7.56
N LEU A 705 5.18 -0.68 7.84
CA LEU A 705 5.59 0.66 7.48
C LEU A 705 6.84 1.03 8.28
N LEU A 706 7.85 1.62 7.61
CA LEU A 706 9.03 2.19 8.27
C LEU A 706 8.63 3.23 9.33
N SER A 707 7.53 3.95 9.10
CA SER A 707 7.01 4.94 10.03
C SER A 707 6.45 4.37 11.35
N ASP A 708 6.03 3.11 11.40
CA ASP A 708 5.60 2.51 12.67
C ASP A 708 6.77 2.32 13.65
N LEU A 709 8.00 2.17 13.17
CA LEU A 709 9.20 2.10 14.02
C LEU A 709 9.38 3.34 14.91
N ALA A 710 8.96 4.52 14.43
CA ALA A 710 9.11 5.79 15.16
C ALA A 710 7.83 6.29 15.85
N HIS A 711 6.64 5.87 15.41
CA HIS A 711 5.35 6.36 15.94
C HIS A 711 4.61 5.38 16.86
N ARG A 712 5.11 4.14 17.07
CA ARG A 712 4.57 3.21 18.08
C ARG A 712 5.30 3.33 19.40
N GLU A 713 4.56 3.27 20.51
CA GLU A 713 5.18 3.10 21.84
C GLU A 713 5.88 1.74 21.91
N THR A 714 5.16 0.69 21.51
CA THR A 714 5.66 -0.69 21.43
C THR A 714 5.71 -1.14 19.96
N PHE A 715 6.88 -1.50 19.47
CA PHE A 715 7.09 -2.09 18.15
C PHE A 715 7.65 -3.51 18.32
N PRO A 716 7.20 -4.52 17.55
CA PRO A 716 7.66 -5.91 17.71
C PRO A 716 9.17 -6.05 17.60
N GLU A 717 9.77 -6.78 18.54
CA GLU A 717 11.18 -7.11 18.51
C GLU A 717 11.49 -8.14 17.41
N SER A 718 12.68 -8.05 16.81
CA SER A 718 13.09 -8.90 15.68
C SER A 718 14.61 -8.97 15.59
N LYS A 719 15.13 -9.96 14.86
CA LYS A 719 16.57 -10.21 14.75
C LYS A 719 17.16 -9.60 13.47
N LEU A 720 16.41 -9.70 12.37
CA LEU A 720 16.76 -9.15 11.06
C LEU A 720 15.79 -8.02 10.69
N TYR A 721 16.31 -6.89 10.24
CA TYR A 721 15.54 -5.75 9.74
C TYR A 721 15.92 -5.45 8.30
N ILE A 722 14.94 -5.48 7.39
CA ILE A 722 15.13 -5.36 5.93
C ILE A 722 14.53 -4.03 5.46
N PHE A 723 15.35 -3.13 4.93
CA PHE A 723 14.92 -1.81 4.48
C PHE A 723 14.87 -1.75 2.94
N VAL A 724 13.67 -1.92 2.35
CA VAL A 724 13.53 -2.13 0.89
C VAL A 724 13.68 -0.84 0.07
N ASN A 725 13.14 0.27 0.59
CA ASN A 725 13.09 1.57 -0.11
C ASN A 725 13.32 2.77 0.84
N ALA A 726 14.11 2.60 1.90
CA ALA A 726 14.34 3.60 2.95
C ALA A 726 15.24 4.77 2.48
N TRP A 727 14.81 5.48 1.44
CA TRP A 727 15.58 6.51 0.74
C TRP A 727 15.56 7.85 1.46
N ASP A 728 14.49 8.21 2.18
CA ASP A 728 14.32 9.49 2.89
C ASP A 728 14.23 9.29 4.40
N ILE A 729 15.39 9.27 5.08
CA ILE A 729 15.46 9.04 6.53
C ILE A 729 15.26 10.38 7.25
N ARG A 730 14.06 10.54 7.81
CA ARG A 730 13.67 11.67 8.65
C ARG A 730 14.24 11.55 10.07
N GLN A 731 14.22 12.63 10.85
CA GLN A 731 14.95 12.72 12.13
C GLN A 731 14.37 11.77 13.21
N GLU A 732 13.05 11.61 13.24
CA GLU A 732 12.32 10.65 14.06
C GLU A 732 12.69 9.20 13.71
N LEU A 733 12.80 8.88 12.42
CA LEU A 733 13.24 7.57 11.93
C LEU A 733 14.71 7.30 12.30
N ARG A 734 15.62 8.25 12.06
CA ARG A 734 17.03 8.19 12.47
C ARG A 734 17.14 7.87 13.97
N SER A 735 16.35 8.55 14.78
CA SER A 735 16.37 8.41 16.24
C SER A 735 15.87 7.04 16.68
N ALA A 736 14.73 6.58 16.13
CA ALA A 736 14.18 5.27 16.42
C ALA A 736 15.10 4.12 15.95
N ILE A 737 15.76 4.25 14.79
CA ILE A 737 16.77 3.29 14.31
C ILE A 737 17.96 3.21 15.28
N LYS A 738 18.54 4.36 15.67
CA LYS A 738 19.67 4.41 16.63
C LYS A 738 19.28 3.82 17.99
N GLN A 739 18.11 4.17 18.54
CA GLN A 739 17.67 3.75 19.87
C GLN A 739 17.15 2.30 19.94
N ARG A 740 16.38 1.84 18.95
CA ARG A 740 15.70 0.54 18.99
C ARG A 740 16.49 -0.57 18.28
N LEU A 741 17.22 -0.26 17.21
CA LEU A 741 17.75 -1.26 16.28
C LEU A 741 19.28 -1.43 16.31
N GLN A 742 20.05 -0.38 16.59
CA GLN A 742 21.53 -0.44 16.60
C GLN A 742 22.10 -1.08 17.90
N ARG A 743 21.55 -2.25 18.29
CA ARG A 743 21.82 -2.95 19.57
C ARG A 743 21.51 -4.45 19.48
N ASP A 744 21.82 -5.18 20.55
CA ASP A 744 21.28 -6.50 20.89
C ASP A 744 21.44 -7.59 19.80
N ASP A 745 22.61 -7.61 19.14
CA ASP A 745 23.03 -8.53 18.06
C ASP A 745 22.31 -8.38 16.70
N LYS A 746 21.39 -7.43 16.60
CA LYS A 746 20.50 -7.22 15.43
C LYS A 746 21.26 -7.01 14.12
N VAL A 747 20.68 -7.49 13.03
CA VAL A 747 21.21 -7.33 11.66
C VAL A 747 20.32 -6.37 10.88
N LEU A 748 20.89 -5.28 10.39
CA LEU A 748 20.21 -4.25 9.61
C LEU A 748 20.67 -4.35 8.15
N PHE A 749 19.76 -4.75 7.26
CA PHE A 749 20.03 -4.96 5.83
C PHE A 749 19.48 -3.80 4.98
N TRP A 750 20.40 -3.06 4.36
CA TRP A 750 20.14 -1.86 3.58
C TRP A 750 20.24 -2.15 2.08
N LEU A 751 19.16 -1.91 1.35
CA LEU A 751 19.11 -2.15 -0.10
C LEU A 751 19.34 -0.86 -0.90
N TYR A 752 20.23 -0.94 -1.89
CA TYR A 752 20.46 0.00 -2.98
C TYR A 752 20.85 1.44 -2.60
N ALA A 753 19.91 2.25 -2.10
CA ALA A 753 20.04 3.72 -1.96
C ALA A 753 19.51 4.23 -0.60
N ALA A 754 19.77 3.49 0.48
CA ALA A 754 19.34 3.85 1.83
C ALA A 754 19.90 5.22 2.28
N SER A 755 19.07 6.06 2.91
CA SER A 755 19.44 7.39 3.43
C SER A 755 20.02 8.35 2.37
N LEU A 756 19.55 8.26 1.12
CA LEU A 756 19.85 9.21 0.04
C LEU A 756 19.37 10.64 0.35
N PHE A 757 18.22 10.75 1.01
CA PHE A 757 17.58 11.99 1.43
C PHE A 757 17.38 12.03 2.95
N GLU A 758 17.20 13.24 3.46
CA GLU A 758 16.80 13.54 4.83
C GLU A 758 15.81 14.70 4.82
N SER A 759 14.56 14.42 5.19
CA SER A 759 13.42 15.33 5.03
C SER A 759 13.39 15.96 3.62
N GLY A 760 13.72 15.16 2.60
CA GLY A 760 13.71 15.57 1.20
C GLY A 760 14.84 16.46 0.71
N ARG A 761 15.90 16.66 1.49
CA ARG A 761 17.18 17.19 1.01
C ARG A 761 18.16 16.04 0.77
N GLU A 762 18.95 16.09 -0.30
CA GLU A 762 20.06 15.15 -0.53
C GLU A 762 21.00 15.13 0.69
N SER A 763 21.22 13.94 1.26
CA SER A 763 21.90 13.77 2.56
C SER A 763 22.79 12.53 2.61
N LEU A 764 23.21 12.02 1.45
CA LEU A 764 24.02 10.79 1.34
C LEU A 764 25.33 10.83 2.15
N GLU A 765 25.92 12.01 2.34
CA GLU A 765 27.08 12.24 3.21
C GLU A 765 26.82 11.81 4.66
N ARG A 766 25.58 11.93 5.15
CA ARG A 766 25.13 11.55 6.50
C ARG A 766 24.51 10.16 6.58
N ALA A 767 24.45 9.41 5.47
CA ALA A 767 23.97 8.02 5.46
C ALA A 767 24.74 7.14 6.45
N ARG A 768 26.05 7.38 6.61
CA ARG A 768 26.92 6.68 7.59
C ARG A 768 26.38 6.71 9.02
N GLU A 769 25.66 7.75 9.44
CA GLU A 769 25.09 7.83 10.79
C GLU A 769 23.93 6.85 11.05
N VAL A 770 23.23 6.45 9.99
CA VAL A 770 22.02 5.61 10.07
C VAL A 770 22.37 4.17 9.71
N THR A 771 23.13 3.99 8.63
CA THR A 771 23.51 2.67 8.11
C THR A 771 24.83 2.16 8.68
N GLY A 772 25.65 3.01 9.30
CA GLY A 772 27.03 2.67 9.66
C GLY A 772 28.02 2.58 8.47
N ILE A 773 27.53 2.73 7.24
CA ILE A 773 28.29 2.56 6.00
C ILE A 773 28.09 3.81 5.13
N ALA A 774 29.16 4.59 4.93
CA ALA A 774 29.11 5.74 4.04
C ALA A 774 28.89 5.28 2.58
N LEU A 775 27.97 5.93 1.88
CA LEU A 775 27.62 5.62 0.49
C LEU A 775 28.06 6.76 -0.44
N LYS A 776 28.37 6.42 -1.69
CA LYS A 776 28.65 7.39 -2.76
C LYS A 776 28.10 6.88 -4.10
N PRO A 777 27.66 7.76 -5.03
CA PRO A 777 27.29 7.33 -6.37
C PRO A 777 28.50 6.72 -7.09
N GLN A 778 28.24 5.76 -7.99
CA GLN A 778 29.27 5.26 -8.89
C GLN A 778 29.69 6.33 -9.92
N PRO A 779 30.95 6.32 -10.37
CA PRO A 779 31.40 7.18 -11.45
C PRO A 779 30.88 6.64 -12.80
N PHE A 780 30.40 7.56 -13.64
CA PHE A 780 29.85 7.30 -14.98
C PHE A 780 28.61 6.40 -15.02
N SER A 781 27.99 6.31 -16.20
CA SER A 781 26.91 5.35 -16.56
C SER A 781 27.44 3.91 -16.61
N SER A 782 27.83 3.42 -15.44
CA SER A 782 28.49 2.12 -15.24
C SER A 782 27.46 1.04 -14.96
N LYS A 783 27.58 -0.10 -15.64
CA LYS A 783 26.63 -1.21 -15.49
C LYS A 783 26.81 -1.90 -14.14
N THR A 784 25.72 -1.93 -13.39
CA THR A 784 25.46 -2.82 -12.25
C THR A 784 25.67 -4.29 -12.60
N GLY A 785 25.98 -5.08 -11.59
CA GLY A 785 26.49 -6.45 -11.68
C GLY A 785 27.67 -6.63 -10.74
N THR A 786 27.49 -7.41 -9.68
CA THR A 786 28.44 -7.60 -8.58
C THR A 786 29.23 -8.90 -8.71
N THR A 787 30.56 -8.83 -8.68
CA THR A 787 31.45 -9.99 -8.53
C THR A 787 31.66 -10.31 -7.05
N ILE A 788 31.52 -11.57 -6.66
CA ILE A 788 31.73 -12.03 -5.27
C ILE A 788 33.21 -12.34 -5.01
N LEU A 789 33.77 -11.71 -3.97
CA LEU A 789 35.16 -11.90 -3.55
C LEU A 789 35.30 -13.07 -2.57
N HIS A 790 34.45 -13.13 -1.55
CA HIS A 790 34.61 -14.02 -0.40
C HIS A 790 33.64 -15.21 -0.44
N ARG A 791 33.82 -16.12 -1.41
CA ARG A 791 32.95 -17.31 -1.64
C ARG A 791 32.77 -18.27 -0.45
N ARG A 792 33.50 -18.12 0.66
CA ARG A 792 33.32 -18.88 1.92
C ARG A 792 32.59 -18.11 3.03
N HIS A 793 32.15 -16.89 2.75
CA HIS A 793 31.32 -16.12 3.68
C HIS A 793 29.86 -16.59 3.51
N PRO A 794 29.09 -16.84 4.58
CA PRO A 794 27.74 -17.41 4.46
C PRO A 794 26.80 -16.59 3.55
N LEU A 795 26.90 -15.26 3.61
CA LEU A 795 26.10 -14.38 2.73
C LEU A 795 26.53 -14.42 1.25
N CYS A 796 27.71 -14.95 0.94
CA CYS A 796 28.23 -15.12 -0.42
C CYS A 796 27.88 -16.50 -1.00
N GLU A 797 27.93 -17.55 -0.17
CA GLU A 797 27.51 -18.91 -0.53
C GLU A 797 26.04 -18.95 -0.97
N ALA A 798 25.21 -18.05 -0.45
CA ALA A 798 23.80 -17.84 -0.81
C ALA A 798 23.51 -17.54 -2.29
N PHE A 799 24.52 -17.24 -3.11
CA PHE A 799 24.38 -17.02 -4.56
C PHE A 799 24.82 -18.22 -5.42
N GLY A 800 25.36 -19.28 -4.80
CA GLY A 800 25.88 -20.47 -5.48
C GLY A 800 27.13 -20.20 -6.33
N ASP A 801 27.39 -21.06 -7.33
CA ASP A 801 28.55 -20.95 -8.23
C ASP A 801 28.49 -19.75 -9.22
N ARG A 802 27.62 -18.76 -8.97
CA ARG A 802 27.49 -17.56 -9.80
C ARG A 802 28.58 -16.56 -9.47
N GLU A 803 29.57 -16.46 -10.36
CA GLU A 803 30.69 -15.51 -10.20
C GLU A 803 30.25 -14.04 -10.23
N HIS A 804 29.10 -13.75 -10.88
CA HIS A 804 28.48 -12.44 -10.94
C HIS A 804 26.98 -12.48 -10.57
N ILE A 805 26.52 -11.48 -9.81
CA ILE A 805 25.14 -11.28 -9.36
C ILE A 805 24.58 -10.04 -10.04
N GLY A 806 23.45 -10.19 -10.73
CA GLY A 806 22.78 -9.07 -11.41
C GLY A 806 23.47 -8.59 -12.68
N ARG A 807 22.66 -8.01 -13.57
CA ARG A 807 23.06 -7.28 -14.81
C ARG A 807 22.03 -6.21 -15.16
N THR A 808 21.21 -5.79 -14.20
CA THR A 808 20.07 -4.89 -14.44
C THR A 808 20.51 -3.45 -14.26
N LEU A 809 20.64 -2.73 -15.36
CA LEU A 809 21.07 -1.33 -15.38
C LEU A 809 20.11 -0.46 -14.55
N PHE A 810 20.64 0.23 -13.54
CA PHE A 810 19.96 1.31 -12.83
C PHE A 810 20.93 2.48 -12.66
N GLU A 811 20.46 3.70 -12.96
CA GLU A 811 21.28 4.91 -12.90
C GLU A 811 20.58 6.02 -12.08
N PRO A 812 21.28 6.66 -11.13
CA PRO A 812 22.60 6.30 -10.60
C PRO A 812 22.55 5.01 -9.77
N SER A 813 23.69 4.32 -9.67
CA SER A 813 23.95 3.23 -8.71
C SER A 813 24.94 3.66 -7.64
N TYR A 814 24.96 2.96 -6.49
CA TYR A 814 25.62 3.42 -5.27
C TYR A 814 26.59 2.38 -4.73
N CYS A 815 27.83 2.79 -4.48
CA CYS A 815 28.85 1.95 -3.84
C CYS A 815 29.12 2.42 -2.41
N GLY A 816 29.48 1.48 -1.54
CA GLY A 816 29.87 1.79 -0.17
C GLY A 816 31.35 2.16 -0.07
N ILE A 817 31.70 2.94 0.95
CA ILE A 817 33.09 3.22 1.32
C ILE A 817 33.54 2.15 2.33
N PRO A 818 34.56 1.33 2.00
CA PRO A 818 35.04 0.27 2.89
C PRO A 818 35.94 0.89 3.97
N GLU A 819 35.34 1.22 5.12
CA GLU A 819 36.07 1.64 6.31
C GLU A 819 36.53 0.38 7.09
N GLU A 820 35.90 0.07 8.21
CA GLU A 820 36.07 -1.19 8.97
C GLU A 820 35.13 -2.29 8.44
N ALA A 821 34.66 -2.16 7.19
CA ALA A 821 33.69 -3.06 6.57
C ALA A 821 34.38 -4.16 5.75
N VAL A 822 33.92 -5.40 5.90
CA VAL A 822 34.32 -6.53 5.06
C VAL A 822 33.69 -6.37 3.67
N VAL A 823 34.52 -6.38 2.63
CA VAL A 823 34.08 -6.34 1.23
C VAL A 823 33.72 -7.74 0.75
N LEU A 824 32.42 -8.00 0.62
CA LEU A 824 31.89 -9.29 0.17
C LEU A 824 31.82 -9.37 -1.36
N GLY A 825 31.60 -8.22 -2.01
CA GLY A 825 31.54 -8.11 -3.47
C GLY A 825 31.77 -6.68 -3.99
N GLU A 826 32.23 -6.61 -5.24
CA GLU A 826 32.55 -5.38 -5.96
C GLU A 826 31.81 -5.32 -7.30
N TYR A 827 31.49 -4.12 -7.77
CA TYR A 827 30.91 -3.93 -9.11
C TYR A 827 31.90 -4.33 -10.21
N THR A 828 31.46 -5.25 -11.07
CA THR A 828 32.27 -5.93 -12.11
C THR A 828 32.96 -4.96 -13.08
N GLN A 829 32.41 -3.76 -13.28
CA GLN A 829 32.97 -2.76 -14.21
C GLN A 829 33.90 -1.74 -13.55
N THR A 830 33.75 -1.47 -12.25
CA THR A 830 34.40 -0.32 -11.58
C THR A 830 35.35 -0.73 -10.46
N GLY A 831 35.28 -1.97 -9.96
CA GLY A 831 36.01 -2.42 -8.77
C GLY A 831 35.58 -1.72 -7.48
N LEU A 832 34.40 -1.08 -7.46
CA LEU A 832 33.89 -0.36 -6.30
C LEU A 832 33.01 -1.28 -5.43
N PRO A 833 33.14 -1.26 -4.08
CA PRO A 833 32.38 -2.15 -3.21
C PRO A 833 30.86 -1.99 -3.35
N SER A 834 30.21 -3.10 -3.72
CA SER A 834 28.76 -3.20 -3.94
C SER A 834 28.07 -4.07 -2.91
N PHE A 835 28.80 -4.96 -2.23
CA PHE A 835 28.28 -5.77 -1.13
C PHE A 835 29.23 -5.70 0.07
N LEU A 836 28.73 -5.18 1.20
CA LEU A 836 29.50 -4.87 2.40
C LEU A 836 28.82 -5.43 3.66
N MET A 837 29.63 -5.84 4.64
CA MET A 837 29.19 -6.09 6.01
C MET A 837 30.10 -5.37 7.01
N ARG A 838 29.54 -4.69 8.00
CA ARG A 838 30.28 -4.08 9.11
C ARG A 838 29.64 -4.47 10.44
N GLU A 839 30.46 -4.94 11.37
CA GLU A 839 30.03 -5.21 12.75
C GLU A 839 30.36 -4.02 13.65
N PHE A 840 29.54 -3.80 14.66
CA PHE A 840 29.61 -2.67 15.60
C PHE A 840 29.52 -3.16 17.05
N GLY A 841 29.90 -2.29 17.98
CA GLY A 841 29.89 -2.55 19.43
C GLY A 841 31.24 -2.99 19.98
N LYS A 842 31.27 -3.29 21.28
CA LYS A 842 32.46 -3.84 21.96
C LYS A 842 32.27 -5.31 22.27
N GLU A 843 33.36 -6.08 22.27
CA GLU A 843 33.32 -7.48 22.69
C GLU A 843 32.86 -7.58 24.16
N GLY A 844 31.81 -8.36 24.39
CA GLY A 844 31.17 -8.53 25.70
C GLY A 844 29.98 -7.60 25.99
N ASP A 845 29.78 -6.51 25.25
CA ASP A 845 28.63 -5.60 25.43
C ASP A 845 27.59 -5.79 24.32
N ARG A 846 26.45 -6.38 24.66
CA ARG A 846 25.33 -6.59 23.71
C ARG A 846 24.56 -5.30 23.41
N SER A 847 24.50 -4.36 24.36
CA SER A 847 23.68 -3.14 24.24
C SER A 847 24.18 -2.19 23.15
N THR A 848 25.45 -2.29 22.74
CA THR A 848 26.04 -1.54 21.63
C THR A 848 26.37 -2.40 20.40
N ARG A 849 26.12 -3.71 20.43
CA ARG A 849 26.55 -4.66 19.39
C ARG A 849 25.44 -4.95 18.37
N TRP A 850 25.74 -4.70 17.10
CA TRP A 850 24.84 -4.93 15.96
C TRP A 850 25.65 -5.12 14.67
N LYS A 851 25.00 -5.52 13.58
CA LYS A 851 25.62 -5.65 12.25
C LYS A 851 24.88 -4.84 11.21
N SER A 852 25.62 -4.14 10.37
CA SER A 852 25.11 -3.53 9.13
C SER A 852 25.51 -4.37 7.93
N VAL A 853 24.57 -4.62 7.02
CA VAL A 853 24.82 -5.21 5.71
C VAL A 853 24.25 -4.28 4.65
N PHE A 854 25.07 -3.88 3.67
CA PHE A 854 24.66 -3.05 2.54
C PHE A 854 24.85 -3.81 1.22
N LEU A 855 23.80 -3.84 0.39
CA LEU A 855 23.84 -4.36 -0.98
C LEU A 855 23.40 -3.28 -1.97
N GLY A 856 24.34 -2.74 -2.74
CA GLY A 856 24.12 -1.81 -3.84
C GLY A 856 23.65 -2.49 -5.15
N GLU A 857 23.59 -3.82 -5.20
CA GLU A 857 22.97 -4.55 -6.31
C GLU A 857 21.47 -4.77 -6.00
N PRO A 858 20.55 -4.50 -6.92
CA PRO A 858 19.11 -4.67 -6.68
C PRO A 858 18.64 -6.13 -6.57
N VAL A 859 19.50 -7.12 -6.84
CA VAL A 859 19.10 -8.54 -6.98
C VAL A 859 19.20 -9.28 -5.65
N VAL A 860 18.07 -9.34 -4.95
CA VAL A 860 17.87 -10.16 -3.73
C VAL A 860 17.31 -11.54 -4.10
N THR A 861 17.73 -12.59 -3.37
CA THR A 861 17.26 -13.98 -3.56
C THR A 861 16.70 -14.56 -2.26
N PRO A 862 15.84 -15.60 -2.29
CA PRO A 862 15.35 -16.26 -1.09
C PRO A 862 16.49 -16.82 -0.22
N SER A 863 17.52 -17.36 -0.86
CA SER A 863 18.73 -17.86 -0.20
C SER A 863 19.55 -16.76 0.47
N LEU A 864 19.61 -15.53 -0.08
CA LEU A 864 20.25 -14.39 0.57
C LEU A 864 19.49 -13.98 1.84
N ILE A 865 18.16 -13.86 1.76
CA ILE A 865 17.32 -13.55 2.93
C ILE A 865 17.49 -14.63 4.01
N ARG A 866 17.49 -15.91 3.62
CA ARG A 866 17.75 -17.05 4.52
C ARG A 866 19.11 -16.94 5.21
N ALA A 867 20.18 -16.60 4.48
CA ALA A 867 21.52 -16.43 5.04
C ALA A 867 21.64 -15.20 5.96
N LEU A 868 20.95 -14.10 5.65
CA LEU A 868 20.82 -12.93 6.54
C LEU A 868 20.08 -13.29 7.83
N GLY A 869 19.02 -14.10 7.74
CA GLY A 869 18.30 -14.63 8.91
C GLY A 869 19.21 -15.50 9.78
N GLN A 870 19.97 -16.42 9.18
CA GLN A 870 20.93 -17.26 9.90
C GLN A 870 22.03 -16.44 10.59
N LEU A 871 22.54 -15.38 9.96
CA LEU A 871 23.51 -14.43 10.54
C LEU A 871 22.92 -13.64 11.74
N ALA A 872 21.60 -13.49 11.78
CA ALA A 872 20.84 -12.87 12.87
C ALA A 872 20.36 -13.86 13.94
N GLY A 873 20.51 -15.18 13.74
CA GLY A 873 19.96 -16.20 14.65
C GLY A 873 18.45 -16.44 14.50
N ALA A 874 17.87 -16.13 13.34
CA ALA A 874 16.51 -16.52 12.97
C ALA A 874 16.41 -18.04 12.70
N HIS A 875 15.23 -18.62 12.94
CA HIS A 875 14.96 -20.02 12.60
C HIS A 875 14.52 -20.14 11.14
N VAL A 876 15.17 -21.04 10.39
CA VAL A 876 14.82 -21.34 9.01
C VAL A 876 13.90 -22.56 9.00
N TRP A 877 12.64 -22.35 8.65
CA TRP A 877 11.61 -23.38 8.57
C TRP A 877 11.70 -24.19 7.29
N ASN A 878 11.95 -23.55 6.14
CA ASN A 878 12.03 -24.23 4.84
C ASN A 878 13.29 -23.82 4.04
N PHE A 879 13.82 -24.79 3.30
CA PHE A 879 15.01 -24.67 2.45
C PHE A 879 14.72 -24.90 0.95
N GLN A 880 13.48 -25.22 0.55
CA GLN A 880 13.11 -25.56 -0.84
C GLN A 880 12.45 -24.43 -1.64
N ASP A 881 12.51 -23.18 -1.16
CA ASP A 881 12.01 -21.96 -1.85
C ASP A 881 10.51 -21.99 -2.25
N ASP A 882 9.71 -22.84 -1.58
CA ASP A 882 8.25 -22.74 -1.54
C ASP A 882 7.81 -21.43 -0.88
N VAL A 883 6.56 -21.03 -1.08
CA VAL A 883 5.97 -19.91 -0.36
C VAL A 883 5.63 -20.38 1.06
N VAL A 884 6.10 -19.65 2.07
CA VAL A 884 5.91 -19.99 3.48
C VAL A 884 5.44 -18.76 4.26
N HIS A 885 4.39 -18.93 5.05
CA HIS A 885 4.03 -17.98 6.11
C HIS A 885 4.24 -18.70 7.45
N VAL A 886 4.91 -18.04 8.40
CA VAL A 886 5.18 -18.61 9.72
C VAL A 886 4.99 -17.57 10.81
N ARG A 887 4.12 -17.89 11.76
CA ARG A 887 3.80 -17.11 12.95
C ARG A 887 3.34 -18.08 14.02
N PRO A 888 4.25 -18.75 14.75
CA PRO A 888 3.89 -19.72 15.78
C PRO A 888 2.73 -19.22 16.67
N PRO A 889 1.66 -20.02 16.85
CA PRO A 889 1.58 -21.45 16.54
C PRO A 889 1.28 -21.83 15.08
N PHE A 890 1.16 -20.90 14.12
CA PHE A 890 0.80 -21.22 12.73
C PHE A 890 2.00 -21.35 11.77
N LEU A 891 1.88 -22.33 10.87
CA LEU A 891 2.79 -22.59 9.75
C LEU A 891 1.98 -22.96 8.49
N LEU A 892 2.13 -22.20 7.42
CA LEU A 892 1.68 -22.54 6.06
C LEU A 892 2.88 -22.83 5.17
N VAL A 893 2.83 -23.92 4.41
CA VAL A 893 3.72 -24.17 3.25
C VAL A 893 2.88 -24.36 2.00
N HIS A 894 3.08 -23.52 0.98
CA HIS A 894 2.43 -23.60 -0.32
C HIS A 894 3.46 -24.00 -1.40
N CYS A 895 3.37 -25.25 -1.84
CA CYS A 895 4.44 -25.94 -2.54
C CYS A 895 4.67 -25.43 -3.98
N SER A 896 5.93 -25.24 -4.35
CA SER A 896 6.35 -24.93 -5.73
C SER A 896 7.04 -26.16 -6.34
N GLY A 897 6.39 -26.83 -7.29
CA GLY A 897 6.83 -28.12 -7.84
C GLY A 897 6.52 -29.31 -6.93
N SER A 898 6.24 -30.48 -7.52
CA SER A 898 5.98 -31.72 -6.77
C SER A 898 7.27 -32.32 -6.18
N GLY A 899 7.21 -32.89 -4.97
CA GLY A 899 8.30 -33.68 -4.41
C GLY A 899 8.30 -33.83 -2.88
N PRO A 900 9.32 -34.50 -2.30
CA PRO A 900 9.48 -34.63 -0.86
C PRO A 900 9.86 -33.29 -0.22
N ARG A 901 9.05 -32.84 0.75
CA ARG A 901 9.31 -31.65 1.56
C ARG A 901 9.88 -32.03 2.92
N THR A 902 10.66 -31.12 3.48
CA THR A 902 11.20 -31.22 4.84
C THR A 902 11.24 -29.84 5.45
N VAL A 903 10.42 -29.63 6.47
CA VAL A 903 10.38 -28.40 7.27
C VAL A 903 11.14 -28.66 8.56
N ALA A 904 12.06 -27.76 8.92
CA ALA A 904 12.75 -27.80 10.20
C ALA A 904 11.87 -27.14 11.28
N LEU A 905 11.58 -27.87 12.36
CA LEU A 905 10.91 -27.37 13.55
C LEU A 905 11.95 -27.01 14.62
N PRO A 906 11.65 -26.07 15.53
CA PRO A 906 12.45 -25.86 16.73
C PRO A 906 12.53 -27.11 17.62
N GLY A 907 13.55 -27.17 18.49
CA GLY A 907 13.78 -28.34 19.33
C GLY A 907 12.61 -28.65 20.27
N LYS A 908 12.15 -29.92 20.26
CA LYS A 908 10.99 -30.43 21.04
C LYS A 908 9.61 -29.89 20.62
N TRP A 909 9.50 -29.22 19.49
CA TRP A 909 8.20 -28.82 18.93
C TRP A 909 7.57 -29.95 18.13
N SER A 910 6.24 -30.01 18.17
CA SER A 910 5.42 -30.95 17.40
C SER A 910 4.53 -30.23 16.40
N ALA A 911 3.99 -30.98 15.44
CA ALA A 911 3.16 -30.49 14.34
C ALA A 911 1.81 -31.23 14.23
N PHE A 912 0.72 -30.47 14.17
CA PHE A 912 -0.64 -30.97 13.94
C PHE A 912 -1.20 -30.36 12.65
N ASN A 913 -1.61 -31.19 11.70
CA ASN A 913 -2.11 -30.78 10.40
C ASN A 913 -3.58 -30.34 10.49
N LEU A 914 -3.85 -29.05 10.29
CA LEU A 914 -5.21 -28.49 10.36
C LEU A 914 -6.10 -28.93 9.18
N LEU A 915 -5.52 -29.43 8.08
CA LEU A 915 -6.27 -29.87 6.90
C LEU A 915 -6.77 -31.32 7.02
N SER A 916 -6.01 -32.20 7.70
CA SER A 916 -6.39 -33.60 7.96
C SER A 916 -6.91 -33.86 9.37
N GLY A 917 -6.61 -33.01 10.35
CA GLY A 917 -6.96 -33.20 11.76
C GLY A 917 -6.05 -34.19 12.49
N GLU A 918 -4.81 -34.38 12.02
CA GLU A 918 -3.90 -35.42 12.51
C GLU A 918 -2.55 -34.87 12.98
N TRP A 919 -1.96 -35.52 13.99
CA TRP A 919 -0.57 -35.33 14.36
C TRP A 919 0.35 -35.92 13.29
N VAL A 920 1.36 -35.16 12.87
CA VAL A 920 2.32 -35.65 11.86
C VAL A 920 3.46 -36.41 12.54
N ALA A 921 4.03 -37.41 11.85
CA ALA A 921 5.21 -38.12 12.35
C ALA A 921 6.46 -37.23 12.26
N GLU A 922 7.03 -36.88 13.42
CA GLU A 922 8.22 -36.02 13.54
C GLU A 922 9.50 -36.86 13.62
N GLU A 923 10.47 -36.58 12.73
CA GLU A 923 11.83 -37.13 12.84
C GLU A 923 12.75 -36.12 13.54
N SER A 924 12.84 -36.26 14.88
CA SER A 924 13.55 -35.43 15.87
C SER A 924 13.16 -33.95 15.96
N THR A 925 13.25 -33.25 14.84
CA THR A 925 13.07 -31.80 14.65
C THR A 925 12.66 -31.50 13.20
N ASN A 926 12.22 -32.51 12.44
CA ASN A 926 11.92 -32.39 11.02
C ASN A 926 10.53 -32.96 10.73
N LEU A 927 9.68 -32.12 10.14
CA LEU A 927 8.38 -32.45 9.58
C LEU A 927 8.59 -32.84 8.11
N ARG A 928 8.21 -34.06 7.72
CA ARG A 928 8.33 -34.55 6.33
C ARG A 928 6.96 -34.90 5.75
N PHE A 929 6.73 -34.48 4.51
CA PHE A 929 5.55 -34.82 3.72
C PHE A 929 5.89 -34.82 2.22
N HIS A 930 5.00 -35.30 1.37
CA HIS A 930 5.15 -35.19 -0.08
C HIS A 930 4.24 -34.08 -0.63
N GLY A 931 4.83 -32.95 -1.03
CA GLY A 931 4.11 -31.88 -1.70
C GLY A 931 3.71 -32.30 -3.12
N GLN A 932 2.47 -32.04 -3.51
CA GLN A 932 2.09 -31.92 -4.92
C GLN A 932 2.35 -30.49 -5.38
N ASP A 933 2.55 -30.29 -6.68
CA ASP A 933 2.75 -28.96 -7.25
C ASP A 933 1.56 -28.05 -6.92
N GLY A 934 1.85 -26.85 -6.40
CA GLY A 934 0.87 -25.90 -5.92
C GLY A 934 0.07 -26.31 -4.67
N SER A 935 0.35 -27.44 -4.01
CA SER A 935 -0.44 -27.86 -2.83
C SER A 935 -0.11 -27.06 -1.57
N SER A 936 -1.15 -26.65 -0.84
CA SER A 936 -1.05 -25.96 0.46
C SER A 936 -1.12 -26.95 1.62
N HIS A 937 -0.25 -26.78 2.62
CA HIS A 937 -0.21 -27.58 3.84
C HIS A 937 -0.16 -26.63 5.04
N LEU A 938 -1.10 -26.77 5.97
CA LEU A 938 -1.32 -25.85 7.09
C LEU A 938 -1.23 -26.61 8.41
N PHE A 939 -0.41 -26.12 9.33
CA PHE A 939 -0.09 -26.78 10.59
C PHE A 939 -0.21 -25.84 11.79
N LEU A 940 -0.62 -26.39 12.93
CA LEU A 940 -0.21 -25.90 14.23
C LEU A 940 1.18 -26.45 14.56
N VAL A 941 2.09 -25.60 15.02
CA VAL A 941 3.47 -25.90 15.41
C VAL A 941 3.81 -25.27 16.75
N GLY A 942 4.43 -26.04 17.65
CA GLY A 942 4.68 -25.60 19.03
C GLY A 942 4.91 -26.77 19.98
N PRO A 943 5.14 -26.50 21.28
CA PRO A 943 5.13 -27.53 22.31
C PRO A 943 3.80 -28.29 22.32
N LYS A 944 3.87 -29.63 22.31
CA LYS A 944 2.69 -30.49 22.14
C LYS A 944 1.54 -30.19 23.12
N LEU A 945 1.85 -29.88 24.38
CA LEU A 945 0.84 -29.56 25.40
C LEU A 945 0.08 -28.25 25.13
N GLU A 946 0.72 -27.28 24.47
CA GLU A 946 0.10 -25.99 24.11
C GLU A 946 -0.85 -26.16 22.92
N ILE A 947 -0.42 -26.91 21.89
CA ILE A 947 -1.31 -27.33 20.78
C ILE A 947 -2.49 -28.14 21.33
N GLU A 948 -2.25 -29.10 22.23
CA GLU A 948 -3.30 -29.88 22.90
C GLU A 948 -4.21 -29.05 23.82
N HIS A 949 -3.78 -27.87 24.27
CA HIS A 949 -4.61 -26.93 25.01
C HIS A 949 -5.48 -26.11 24.05
N LEU A 950 -4.89 -25.52 23.00
CA LEU A 950 -5.59 -24.76 21.95
C LEU A 950 -6.69 -25.60 21.26
N LEU A 951 -6.40 -26.87 20.94
CA LEU A 951 -7.37 -27.80 20.36
C LEU A 951 -8.46 -28.28 21.34
N ARG A 952 -8.39 -27.89 22.61
CA ARG A 952 -9.38 -28.17 23.67
C ARG A 952 -10.01 -26.89 24.24
N THR A 953 -9.71 -25.72 23.68
CA THR A 953 -10.29 -24.45 24.13
C THR A 953 -11.79 -24.42 23.89
N ASP A 954 -12.54 -23.95 24.88
CA ASP A 954 -13.96 -23.60 24.69
C ASP A 954 -14.05 -22.26 23.95
N PHE A 955 -14.21 -22.31 22.62
CA PHE A 955 -14.39 -21.13 21.78
C PHE A 955 -15.74 -20.42 22.01
N GLU A 956 -16.71 -21.03 22.70
CA GLU A 956 -17.90 -20.30 23.13
C GLU A 956 -17.56 -19.33 24.26
N GLN A 957 -16.78 -19.78 25.25
CA GLN A 957 -16.31 -18.93 26.35
C GLN A 957 -15.18 -17.96 25.94
N ALA A 958 -14.17 -18.42 25.21
CA ALA A 958 -12.95 -17.66 24.94
C ALA A 958 -13.13 -16.47 23.97
N LEU A 959 -14.19 -16.49 23.16
CA LEU A 959 -14.57 -15.45 22.20
C LEU A 959 -15.75 -14.58 22.70
N ALA A 960 -16.17 -14.72 23.95
CA ALA A 960 -17.20 -13.87 24.56
C ALA A 960 -16.58 -12.56 25.09
N PHE A 961 -17.21 -11.44 24.76
CA PHE A 961 -16.85 -10.07 25.18
C PHE A 961 -18.04 -9.44 25.91
N PRO A 962 -18.32 -9.82 27.18
CA PRO A 962 -19.44 -9.30 27.96
C PRO A 962 -19.28 -7.83 28.34
N GLU A 963 -18.02 -7.39 28.47
CA GLU A 963 -17.61 -5.99 28.43
C GLU A 963 -16.53 -5.87 27.34
N ILE A 964 -16.53 -4.75 26.61
CA ILE A 964 -15.51 -4.46 25.61
C ILE A 964 -14.35 -3.72 26.30
N PRO A 965 -13.10 -4.18 26.15
CA PRO A 965 -11.95 -3.49 26.73
C PRO A 965 -11.80 -2.09 26.11
N PRO A 966 -11.20 -1.12 26.83
CA PRO A 966 -10.82 0.15 26.22
C PRO A 966 -9.91 -0.12 25.01
N ARG A 967 -10.04 0.69 23.96
CA ARG A 967 -9.18 0.58 22.78
C ARG A 967 -7.75 0.99 23.16
N ASP A 968 -6.82 0.04 23.09
CA ASP A 968 -5.41 0.31 23.35
C ASP A 968 -4.84 1.34 22.36
N GLU A 969 -4.24 2.39 22.89
CA GLU A 969 -3.64 3.47 22.11
C GLU A 969 -2.11 3.27 22.00
N ASN A 970 -1.67 2.20 21.31
CA ASN A 970 -0.27 2.05 20.91
C ASN A 970 0.10 3.02 19.77
N THR A 971 0.06 4.32 20.05
CA THR A 971 0.54 5.39 19.19
C THR A 971 1.11 6.48 20.10
N ILE A 972 2.34 6.93 19.85
CA ILE A 972 2.89 8.10 20.55
C ILE A 972 2.00 9.31 20.22
N GLU A 973 1.71 10.18 21.21
CA GLU A 973 0.91 11.41 21.04
C GLU A 973 1.63 12.47 20.16
N SER A 974 1.84 12.15 18.87
CA SER A 974 2.10 13.12 17.82
C SER A 974 0.77 13.61 17.25
N ASP A 975 0.58 14.92 17.13
CA ASP A 975 -0.61 15.49 16.51
C ASP A 975 -0.77 14.90 15.09
N ALA A 976 -1.99 14.58 14.66
CA ALA A 976 -2.23 13.97 13.34
C ALA A 976 -1.77 14.88 12.17
N ALA A 977 -1.48 16.14 12.50
CA ALA A 977 -0.82 17.12 11.66
C ALA A 977 0.64 16.78 11.29
N ASP A 978 1.37 16.03 12.12
CA ASP A 978 2.85 16.04 12.18
C ASP A 978 3.54 14.81 11.58
N PHE A 979 2.76 13.87 11.01
CA PHE A 979 3.30 12.72 10.27
C PHE A 979 4.18 13.13 9.05
N ASP A 980 4.05 14.38 8.59
CA ASP A 980 5.04 15.05 7.76
C ASP A 980 5.80 16.07 8.61
N VAL A 981 6.94 15.66 9.17
CA VAL A 981 7.84 16.60 9.87
C VAL A 981 8.09 17.82 8.98
N PRO A 982 7.82 19.05 9.45
CA PRO A 982 8.06 20.27 8.70
C PRO A 982 9.47 20.31 8.12
N ILE A 983 9.64 20.80 6.89
CA ILE A 983 10.98 21.02 6.35
C ILE A 983 11.61 22.14 7.18
N MET A 984 12.52 21.78 8.09
CA MET A 984 13.12 22.69 9.07
C MET A 984 13.62 23.97 8.40
N LYS A 985 13.45 25.09 9.11
CA LYS A 985 13.76 26.41 8.58
C LYS A 985 15.25 26.52 8.26
N LEU A 986 15.59 27.47 7.41
CA LEU A 986 16.96 27.58 6.89
C LEU A 986 17.95 28.07 7.95
N ASP A 987 17.49 28.83 8.94
CA ASP A 987 18.23 29.31 10.12
C ASP A 987 18.48 28.19 11.15
N GLU A 988 17.45 27.40 11.47
CA GLU A 988 17.52 26.16 12.28
C GLU A 988 18.52 25.12 11.71
N TRP A 989 18.95 25.29 10.46
CA TRP A 989 19.90 24.43 9.74
C TRP A 989 21.33 24.98 9.68
N ILE A 990 21.57 26.22 10.12
CA ILE A 990 22.86 26.92 10.02
C ILE A 990 23.56 27.00 11.38
N GLU A 991 22.82 27.11 12.47
CA GLU A 991 23.38 27.02 13.81
C GLU A 991 23.63 25.55 14.17
N GLY A 992 24.91 25.18 14.32
CA GLY A 992 25.34 23.85 14.77
C GLY A 992 25.10 23.61 16.25
N ALA A 993 23.88 23.85 16.73
CA ALA A 993 23.43 23.46 18.05
C ALA A 993 23.49 21.94 18.21
N SER A 994 23.71 21.48 19.43
CA SER A 994 23.69 20.05 19.76
C SER A 994 22.29 19.48 19.49
N LEU A 995 22.18 18.64 18.45
CA LEU A 995 20.92 17.99 18.03
C LEU A 995 20.28 17.16 19.16
N ASP A 996 21.05 16.78 20.17
CA ASP A 996 20.56 16.12 21.38
C ASP A 996 19.63 17.03 22.22
N GLU A 997 19.86 18.35 22.28
CA GLU A 997 18.98 19.29 23.01
C GLU A 997 17.63 19.49 22.30
N LEU A 998 17.63 19.52 20.96
CA LEU A 998 16.40 19.52 20.16
C LEU A 998 15.67 18.16 20.21
N ALA A 999 16.40 17.05 20.35
CA ALA A 999 15.80 15.74 20.57
C ALA A 999 15.12 15.66 21.95
N GLU A 1000 15.71 16.21 23.02
CA GLU A 1000 15.05 16.27 24.33
C GLU A 1000 13.81 17.17 24.34
N GLU A 1001 13.75 18.23 23.52
CA GLU A 1001 12.56 19.09 23.42
C GLU A 1001 11.40 18.42 22.64
N TRP A 1002 11.68 17.40 21.81
CA TRP A 1002 10.67 16.69 20.99
C TRP A 1002 10.36 15.25 21.47
N MET A 1003 11.05 14.71 22.49
CA MET A 1003 10.87 13.31 22.93
C MET A 1003 10.13 13.15 24.26
N LEU A 1004 8.92 12.59 24.18
CA LEU A 1004 8.43 11.69 25.23
C LEU A 1004 9.24 10.38 25.16
N ARG A 1005 9.82 9.96 26.29
CA ARG A 1005 10.52 8.66 26.36
C ARG A 1005 9.48 7.53 26.33
N PRO A 1006 9.48 6.62 25.34
CA PRO A 1006 8.65 5.42 25.42
C PRO A 1006 9.07 4.60 26.63
N LYS A 1007 8.11 3.96 27.30
CA LYS A 1007 8.42 3.07 28.43
C LYS A 1007 9.23 1.89 27.94
N ILE A 1008 10.48 1.80 28.39
CA ILE A 1008 11.21 0.54 28.40
C ILE A 1008 10.44 -0.40 29.35
N VAL A 1009 10.30 -1.66 28.98
CA VAL A 1009 9.74 -2.68 29.86
C VAL A 1009 10.73 -2.88 31.01
N GLU A 1010 10.39 -2.35 32.19
CA GLU A 1010 11.07 -2.70 33.43
C GLU A 1010 10.74 -4.16 33.75
N GLU A 1011 11.77 -5.02 33.82
CA GLU A 1011 11.59 -6.38 34.32
C GLU A 1011 11.06 -6.32 35.77
N PRO A 1012 10.14 -7.20 36.17
CA PRO A 1012 9.56 -7.13 37.51
C PRO A 1012 10.65 -7.38 38.57
N GLU A 1013 10.94 -6.37 39.39
CA GLU A 1013 11.88 -6.49 40.50
C GLU A 1013 11.48 -7.66 41.42
N GLU A 1014 12.42 -8.56 41.72
CA GLU A 1014 12.17 -9.69 42.63
C GLU A 1014 11.76 -9.19 44.02
N GLU A 1015 10.61 -9.67 44.53
CA GLU A 1015 10.13 -9.26 45.87
C GLU A 1015 11.16 -9.65 46.96
N PRO A 1016 11.68 -8.70 47.76
CA PRO A 1016 12.63 -9.02 48.81
C PRO A 1016 11.93 -9.66 50.02
N GLU A 1017 12.47 -10.81 50.49
CA GLU A 1017 11.89 -11.53 51.64
C GLU A 1017 11.77 -10.67 52.93
N PRO A 1018 10.74 -10.93 53.77
CA PRO A 1018 10.32 -10.00 54.82
C PRO A 1018 11.25 -9.98 56.04
N VAL A 1019 12.11 -8.96 56.12
CA VAL A 1019 12.90 -8.64 57.32
C VAL A 1019 11.99 -8.05 58.43
N GLN A 1020 12.30 -8.41 59.68
CA GLN A 1020 11.42 -8.21 60.83
C GLN A 1020 11.20 -6.74 61.26
N GLN A 1021 10.02 -6.49 61.84
CA GLN A 1021 9.56 -5.15 62.26
C GLN A 1021 10.35 -4.57 63.45
N THR A 1022 10.62 -3.26 63.41
CA THR A 1022 10.61 -2.40 64.63
C THR A 1022 10.37 -0.93 64.25
N PRO A 1023 9.62 -0.12 65.03
CA PRO A 1023 9.03 1.13 64.53
C PRO A 1023 9.86 2.41 64.79
N GLY A 1024 9.96 3.31 63.80
CA GLY A 1024 11.01 4.36 63.72
C GLY A 1024 10.63 5.83 63.46
N SER A 1025 9.36 6.25 63.53
CA SER A 1025 8.95 7.67 63.74
C SER A 1025 9.41 8.82 62.78
N ARG A 1026 8.41 9.45 62.13
CA ARG A 1026 8.27 10.92 61.83
C ARG A 1026 9.01 11.60 60.66
N ARG A 1027 8.19 11.90 59.63
CA ARG A 1027 7.84 13.25 59.09
C ARG A 1027 8.93 14.22 58.54
N ARG A 1028 8.63 14.66 57.30
CA ARG A 1028 8.57 16.05 56.76
C ARG A 1028 9.83 16.73 56.14
N ARG A 1029 9.69 16.89 54.80
CA ARG A 1029 9.71 18.15 54.02
C ARG A 1029 11.01 18.98 53.90
N ARG A 1030 11.39 19.11 52.61
CA ARG A 1030 11.66 20.33 51.80
C ARG A 1030 13.08 20.93 51.74
N ARG A 1031 13.40 21.23 50.46
CA ARG A 1031 14.17 22.36 49.89
C ARG A 1031 15.69 22.24 49.74
N LYS A 1032 16.12 22.45 48.47
CA LYS A 1032 17.10 23.43 47.96
C LYS A 1032 17.79 24.27 49.06
N SER A 1033 19.10 24.56 48.98
CA SER A 1033 19.75 25.11 47.79
C SER A 1033 21.30 25.15 47.83
N THR A 1034 21.92 25.04 46.65
CA THR A 1034 23.11 25.79 46.15
C THR A 1034 24.34 26.07 47.06
N ALA A 1035 25.48 25.57 46.56
CA ALA A 1035 26.73 26.32 46.28
C ALA A 1035 27.79 26.65 47.36
N ALA A 1036 29.04 26.39 46.93
CA ALA A 1036 30.29 27.12 47.16
C ALA A 1036 31.07 27.03 48.51
N GLU A 1037 32.34 26.62 48.36
CA GLU A 1037 33.58 27.11 49.03
C GLU A 1037 33.62 27.14 50.58
N SER A 1038 34.48 26.34 51.23
CA SER A 1038 35.90 26.72 51.37
C SER A 1038 36.81 25.61 51.94
N ARG A 1039 38.11 25.69 51.61
CA ARG A 1039 39.31 25.06 52.21
C ARG A 1039 40.20 26.20 52.77
N PRO A 1040 41.30 26.02 53.56
CA PRO A 1040 42.28 24.90 53.61
C PRO A 1040 42.55 24.42 55.06
N ALA A 1041 43.64 23.76 55.50
CA ALA A 1041 45.02 23.48 55.01
C ALA A 1041 45.51 22.11 55.60
N VAL A 1042 46.76 21.61 55.56
CA VAL A 1042 48.12 22.14 55.22
C VAL A 1042 49.01 21.01 54.63
N GLU A 1043 50.26 21.35 54.26
CA GLU A 1043 51.49 20.52 54.22
C GLU A 1043 51.61 19.33 53.23
N ASP A 1044 52.66 19.23 52.39
CA ASP A 1044 53.64 20.26 51.97
C ASP A 1044 54.24 19.96 50.55
N GLN A 1045 55.03 20.88 49.99
CA GLN A 1045 55.53 20.94 48.58
C GLN A 1045 56.93 20.28 48.40
N PRO A 1046 57.73 20.44 47.29
CA PRO A 1046 57.54 21.02 45.93
C PRO A 1046 57.91 20.05 44.75
N VAL A 1047 57.63 20.25 43.44
CA VAL A 1047 57.69 21.41 42.50
C VAL A 1047 59.15 21.73 42.06
N GLU A 1048 59.56 21.89 40.78
CA GLU A 1048 58.85 21.95 39.47
C GLU A 1048 59.70 21.54 38.22
N THR A 1049 59.13 21.78 37.03
CA THR A 1049 59.59 21.52 35.65
C THR A 1049 60.84 22.28 35.15
N ALA A 1050 61.53 21.76 34.12
CA ALA A 1050 61.50 22.28 32.72
C ALA A 1050 62.73 21.88 31.86
N GLU A 1051 62.53 21.56 30.57
CA GLU A 1051 63.32 22.10 29.43
C GLU A 1051 62.75 21.70 28.04
N LYS A 1052 63.37 22.19 26.95
CA LYS A 1052 62.85 22.15 25.55
C LYS A 1052 63.55 21.11 24.65
N PRO A 1053 62.89 20.59 23.60
CA PRO A 1053 63.54 19.87 22.50
C PRO A 1053 64.08 20.83 21.42
N LEU A 1054 65.20 20.47 20.79
CA LEU A 1054 65.68 21.04 19.52
C LEU A 1054 66.75 20.12 18.90
N LEU A 1055 66.47 19.55 17.72
CA LEU A 1055 67.39 19.30 16.58
C LEU A 1055 66.77 18.33 15.55
N ASP A 1056 66.33 18.89 14.43
CA ASP A 1056 66.28 18.27 13.09
C ASP A 1056 67.64 18.56 12.37
N PRO A 1057 68.00 18.00 11.18
CA PRO A 1057 67.13 17.68 10.04
C PRO A 1057 67.45 16.45 9.16
N ASP A 1058 66.48 16.02 8.34
CA ASP A 1058 66.49 16.01 6.85
C ASP A 1058 65.33 15.11 6.33
N ASP A 1059 64.30 15.59 5.63
CA ASP A 1059 64.22 16.00 4.20
C ASP A 1059 64.47 14.86 3.18
N THR A 1060 63.69 14.66 2.10
CA THR A 1060 62.41 15.29 1.66
C THR A 1060 61.67 14.34 0.69
N LEU A 1061 60.33 14.49 0.57
CA LEU A 1061 59.59 14.77 -0.68
C LEU A 1061 58.10 14.40 -0.54
N GLY A 1062 57.23 15.41 -0.57
CA GLY A 1062 55.78 15.25 -0.71
C GLY A 1062 55.22 16.22 -1.76
N LEU A 1063 53.93 16.09 -2.06
CA LEU A 1063 53.22 17.05 -2.91
C LEU A 1063 51.77 17.23 -2.42
N ASN A 1064 51.54 18.34 -1.72
CA ASN A 1064 50.21 18.73 -1.24
C ASN A 1064 49.41 19.43 -2.35
N VAL A 1065 48.09 19.22 -2.38
CA VAL A 1065 47.14 20.07 -3.12
C VAL A 1065 46.05 20.58 -2.17
N ILE A 1066 45.78 21.88 -2.22
CA ILE A 1066 44.96 22.59 -1.24
C ILE A 1066 43.51 22.71 -1.74
N PHE A 1067 42.55 22.28 -0.93
CA PHE A 1067 41.13 22.57 -1.17
C PHE A 1067 40.81 24.02 -0.81
N ARG A 1068 40.32 24.79 -1.79
CA ARG A 1068 39.72 26.11 -1.57
C ARG A 1068 38.23 25.95 -1.24
N ARG A 1069 37.79 26.54 -0.12
CA ARG A 1069 36.39 26.98 0.01
C ARG A 1069 36.06 27.97 -1.11
N ARG A 1070 34.80 27.98 -1.54
CA ARG A 1070 34.21 29.08 -2.31
C ARG A 1070 33.04 29.67 -1.52
N GLU A 1071 32.86 30.96 -1.74
CA GLU A 1071 31.69 31.76 -1.36
C GLU A 1071 30.55 31.54 -2.37
#